data_AF-A0AAD0S4B5-F1
#
_entry.id   AF-A0AAD0S4B5-F1
#
_cell.length_a   1.000
_cell.length_b   1.000
_cell.length_c   1.000
_cell.angle_alpha   90.00
_cell.angle_beta   90.00
_cell.angle_gamma   90.00
#
_symmetry.space_group_name_H-M   'P 1'
#
loop_
_entity.id
_entity.type
_entity.pdbx_description
1 polymer ?
#
loop_
_entity_poly.entity_id
_entity_poly.type
_entity_poly.pdbx_seq_one_letter_code
_entity_poly.pdbx_strand_id
1 'polypeptide(L)'
;MKFSKITAALALATLSASSLAGGPLYIHDKTMAPYKWDTSKGTIPVWTDGGQVIKDKDGNDVQAFTILEQGTTFNVDITLPDGTVLPKYVPLDRDYTFLTIEQANAVTADAVAQWSNVETSTLDMALAGTIESQTGISDVNASNVDQIYGAENGYGFWVNYDTDGAILENYFGVPRSSVLGIAFPEWADEETGEILEATALMNGWYVDINDTEGKMIQGVFTHEFGHAMNMSHSQANGHFTYIANPNYLMYDGVAGCAGTNSYTGRNSAPVDSIETMFPFINVRGIEGEAQGTVNVRDDIVNISDLYPTADYKTKYGTIKGKLYTKEGVEYAGMNMVARNLDNPLQDVITQQSGNMTQGRIGPDGSFTINGLTPGGRYALYMDPIRAGGYPTTPTDIISENEYWNEDEGTSPALDNACNMTEIIVAGGETKEVEMYFNGYQDGIQYTPLVAAWVSDHAKNGKKALGTTQGGTPFIYNSTQNTFETLETPQGFAPLKATSAAMSKTATKAAVIADLDGNGIGQGAVWDISSGHLSVLEDPSNNTCALASQSGVSSHSIWDMDDAGKTVVGNSRRPNTGGVECAPDKASSSYGVPTVWDVKTGKATPLTDGLEFIPRSWGDGYEVRINGERTEAWVRADKISGNGKTVTGSGNNNNSQLAWVDGKLRDLYKDFGALNSSVISYDGERIAFGAQRGFGRRAFGEGVKVWNAKTDEVTNLGGLRWCEDVPYYQFIYNLCAAPYNMSHEEIAEIAGLPLNMVLDANDDLSVITGRLLINGMPAGSTIYMEGIGWMTGQEFFGKQGVVEAKNFMTNGIFGVSANGSEMMAGIVGLPTPVTIEVDANKAFVCKHGINQELSFPKQVVEAVKGGAEFGRCEHIDD
;
A
#
# COMPACT_ATOMS: atom_id res chain seq x y z
N MET A 1 3.16 17.98 31.65
CA MET A 1 2.77 16.59 31.34
C MET A 1 3.97 15.87 30.77
N LYS A 2 4.15 14.59 31.08
CA LYS A 2 5.15 13.74 30.43
C LYS A 2 4.62 13.28 29.09
N PHE A 3 5.36 13.46 28.01
CA PHE A 3 5.03 12.85 26.72
C PHE A 3 5.35 11.35 26.75
N SER A 4 4.47 10.51 27.33
CA SER A 4 4.61 9.06 27.29
C SER A 4 4.08 8.47 25.96
N LYS A 5 4.65 8.88 24.82
CA LYS A 5 4.27 8.37 23.47
C LYS A 5 5.42 7.63 22.76
N ILE A 6 6.30 7.00 23.55
CA ILE A 6 7.38 6.12 23.09
C ILE A 6 6.84 5.01 22.15
N THR A 7 5.60 4.56 22.35
CA THR A 7 4.93 3.52 21.52
C THR A 7 4.73 3.92 20.05
N ALA A 8 4.62 5.21 19.72
CA ALA A 8 4.43 5.67 18.33
C ALA A 8 5.73 5.68 17.52
N ALA A 9 6.84 6.15 18.12
CA ALA A 9 8.18 6.05 17.53
C ALA A 9 8.64 4.57 17.39
N LEU A 10 8.27 3.72 18.36
CA LEU A 10 8.50 2.27 18.35
C LEU A 10 7.77 1.53 17.23
N ALA A 11 6.52 1.89 16.92
CA ALA A 11 5.75 1.23 15.86
C ALA A 11 6.36 1.50 14.46
N LEU A 12 6.94 2.69 14.26
CA LEU A 12 7.57 3.13 13.00
C LEU A 12 8.87 2.39 12.69
N ALA A 13 9.67 2.03 13.70
CA ALA A 13 10.94 1.32 13.52
C ALA A 13 10.81 -0.13 13.03
N THR A 14 9.62 -0.75 13.11
CA THR A 14 9.43 -2.20 12.86
C THR A 14 9.07 -2.59 11.42
N LEU A 15 8.94 -1.62 10.49
CA LEU A 15 8.34 -1.85 9.17
C LEU A 15 9.27 -1.67 7.95
N SER A 16 10.58 -1.44 8.09
CA SER A 16 11.45 -1.27 6.91
C SER A 16 12.88 -1.81 7.07
N ALA A 17 13.54 -2.09 5.94
CA ALA A 17 14.89 -2.64 5.84
C ALA A 17 16.02 -1.58 5.87
N SER A 18 15.69 -0.32 6.19
CA SER A 18 16.58 0.82 6.25
C SER A 18 16.49 1.50 7.63
N SER A 19 17.60 2.06 8.12
CA SER A 19 17.67 2.74 9.41
C SER A 19 16.84 4.03 9.43
N LEU A 20 16.00 4.20 10.45
CA LEU A 20 15.04 5.31 10.59
C LEU A 20 15.44 6.27 11.72
N ALA A 21 15.17 7.56 11.52
CA ALA A 21 15.03 8.57 12.55
C ALA A 21 13.55 8.72 12.94
N GLY A 22 13.24 9.10 14.18
CA GLY A 22 11.86 9.04 14.68
C GLY A 22 11.50 10.11 15.70
N GLY A 23 10.78 11.14 15.26
CA GLY A 23 10.10 12.09 16.16
C GLY A 23 8.80 12.65 15.56
N PRO A 24 7.67 12.57 16.28
CA PRO A 24 6.40 13.13 15.80
C PRO A 24 6.28 14.63 16.11
N LEU A 25 5.52 15.37 15.29
CA LEU A 25 5.02 16.70 15.67
C LEU A 25 3.98 16.55 16.78
N TYR A 26 4.23 17.17 17.93
CA TYR A 26 3.30 17.19 19.06
C TYR A 26 2.41 18.44 18.96
N ILE A 27 1.09 18.22 18.96
CA ILE A 27 0.06 19.27 18.96
C ILE A 27 -0.57 19.40 20.35
N HIS A 28 -0.67 20.63 20.84
CA HIS A 28 -1.33 20.98 22.09
C HIS A 28 -2.85 21.00 21.89
N ASP A 29 -3.52 19.97 22.40
CA ASP A 29 -4.93 19.67 22.16
C ASP A 29 -5.88 20.85 22.45
N LYS A 30 -5.58 21.73 23.42
CA LYS A 30 -6.45 22.89 23.74
C LYS A 30 -6.44 23.96 22.66
N THR A 31 -5.31 24.13 21.98
CA THR A 31 -5.09 25.23 21.02
C THR A 31 -5.02 24.75 19.57
N MET A 32 -4.83 23.44 19.37
CA MET A 32 -4.52 22.84 18.07
C MET A 32 -3.29 23.47 17.40
N ALA A 33 -2.33 23.92 18.21
CA ALA A 33 -1.04 24.45 17.76
C ALA A 33 0.10 23.53 18.25
N PRO A 34 1.27 23.51 17.57
CA PRO A 34 2.43 22.78 18.04
C PRO A 34 2.89 23.24 19.43
N TYR A 35 3.37 22.30 20.25
CA TYR A 35 4.16 22.66 21.42
C TYR A 35 5.44 23.38 20.98
N LYS A 36 5.90 24.36 21.76
CA LYS A 36 7.10 25.14 21.43
C LYS A 36 7.84 25.61 22.66
N TRP A 37 9.14 25.84 22.53
CA TRP A 37 9.91 26.56 23.54
C TRP A 37 9.49 28.03 23.66
N ASP A 38 9.51 28.59 24.87
CA ASP A 38 9.41 30.04 25.07
C ASP A 38 10.78 30.72 24.87
N THR A 39 11.01 31.23 23.66
CA THR A 39 12.25 31.92 23.29
C THR A 39 12.45 33.26 23.99
N SER A 40 11.44 33.79 24.69
CA SER A 40 11.58 35.02 25.48
C SER A 40 12.39 34.83 26.78
N LYS A 41 12.60 33.57 27.20
CA LYS A 41 13.38 33.22 28.40
C LYS A 41 14.91 33.23 28.16
N GLY A 42 15.35 33.52 26.95
CA GLY A 42 16.76 33.54 26.55
C GLY A 42 17.20 32.21 25.92
N THR A 43 18.51 32.01 25.85
CA THR A 43 19.13 30.81 25.25
C THR A 43 18.72 29.55 26.00
N ILE A 44 18.23 28.54 25.27
CA ILE A 44 17.88 27.24 25.83
C ILE A 44 19.18 26.47 26.13
N PRO A 45 19.42 26.05 27.38
CA PRO A 45 20.63 25.34 27.74
C PRO A 45 20.62 23.90 27.22
N VAL A 46 21.72 23.48 26.60
CA VAL A 46 21.95 22.11 26.15
C VAL A 46 22.94 21.41 27.09
N TRP A 47 22.57 20.24 27.59
CA TRP A 47 23.35 19.42 28.53
C TRP A 47 23.75 18.11 27.87
N THR A 48 25.05 17.82 27.80
CA THR A 48 25.56 16.61 27.15
C THR A 48 26.02 15.56 28.15
N ASP A 49 25.80 14.31 27.81
CA ASP A 49 26.30 13.15 28.55
C ASP A 49 27.84 13.04 28.48
N GLY A 50 28.43 12.38 29.47
CA GLY A 50 29.85 12.05 29.53
C GLY A 50 30.19 10.71 28.89
N GLY A 51 29.20 9.86 28.56
CA GLY A 51 29.37 8.57 27.89
C GLY A 51 30.27 7.56 28.62
N GLN A 52 30.47 6.40 27.99
CA GLN A 52 31.05 5.25 28.68
C GLN A 52 32.56 5.44 28.94
N VAL A 53 33.00 5.07 30.15
CA VAL A 53 34.41 5.06 30.54
C VAL A 53 35.06 3.72 30.19
N ILE A 54 36.15 3.76 29.44
CA ILE A 54 37.02 2.60 29.15
C ILE A 54 38.49 2.89 29.49
N LYS A 55 39.33 1.84 29.42
CA LYS A 55 40.78 1.96 29.64
C LYS A 55 41.52 2.18 28.32
N ASP A 56 42.37 3.20 28.26
CA ASP A 56 43.29 3.42 27.14
C ASP A 56 44.48 2.42 27.16
N LYS A 57 45.38 2.54 26.17
CA LYS A 57 46.59 1.69 26.07
C LYS A 57 47.55 1.81 27.26
N ASP A 58 47.48 2.91 28.00
CA ASP A 58 48.34 3.22 29.14
C ASP A 58 47.64 2.93 30.48
N GLY A 59 46.37 2.48 30.45
CA GLY A 59 45.55 2.13 31.61
C GLY A 59 44.79 3.30 32.25
N ASN A 60 44.74 4.45 31.59
CA ASN A 60 43.97 5.62 32.05
C ASN A 60 42.49 5.46 31.70
N ASP A 61 41.62 6.03 32.52
CA ASP A 61 40.19 6.14 32.23
C ASP A 61 39.96 7.21 31.16
N VAL A 62 39.26 6.83 30.09
CA VAL A 62 38.86 7.72 28.99
C VAL A 62 37.37 7.52 28.69
N GLN A 63 36.66 8.62 28.50
CA GLN A 63 35.26 8.60 28.09
C GLN A 63 35.15 8.55 26.57
N ALA A 64 34.18 7.79 26.06
CA ALA A 64 33.96 7.58 24.63
C ALA A 64 32.49 7.71 24.26
N PHE A 65 32.23 8.28 23.08
CA PHE A 65 30.91 8.21 22.43
C PHE A 65 30.76 6.93 21.61
N THR A 66 31.84 6.47 20.97
CA THR A 66 31.86 5.21 20.21
C THR A 66 33.04 4.36 20.67
N ILE A 67 32.77 3.08 20.91
CA ILE A 67 33.76 2.08 21.31
C ILE A 67 33.84 0.99 20.25
N LEU A 68 35.05 0.64 19.82
CA LEU A 68 35.30 -0.60 19.08
C LEU A 68 35.57 -1.70 20.10
N GLU A 69 34.65 -2.66 20.18
CA GLU A 69 34.66 -3.72 21.19
C GLU A 69 35.83 -4.70 20.97
N GLN A 70 36.46 -5.13 22.07
CA GLN A 70 37.48 -6.18 22.11
C GLN A 70 37.02 -7.44 21.36
N GLY A 71 37.92 -8.04 20.58
CA GLY A 71 37.67 -9.25 19.81
C GLY A 71 37.00 -9.01 18.46
N THR A 72 36.49 -7.81 18.19
CA THR A 72 35.97 -7.44 16.86
C THR A 72 37.07 -7.51 15.81
N THR A 73 36.73 -8.00 14.62
CA THR A 73 37.67 -8.09 13.49
C THR A 73 37.12 -7.32 12.31
N PHE A 74 37.86 -6.32 11.85
CA PHE A 74 37.48 -5.49 10.70
C PHE A 74 38.15 -5.97 9.42
N ASN A 75 37.50 -5.76 8.28
CA ASN A 75 38.05 -6.08 6.96
C ASN A 75 38.81 -4.92 6.31
N VAL A 76 38.94 -3.79 7.03
CA VAL A 76 39.64 -2.57 6.63
C VAL A 76 40.62 -2.14 7.72
N ASP A 77 41.67 -1.42 7.33
CA ASP A 77 42.57 -0.79 8.30
C ASP A 77 41.84 0.43 8.88
N ILE A 78 41.82 0.56 10.21
CA ILE A 78 41.13 1.66 10.90
C ILE A 78 42.18 2.61 11.43
N THR A 79 42.02 3.91 11.18
CA THR A 79 42.85 4.93 11.82
C THR A 79 42.05 5.58 12.93
N LEU A 80 42.49 5.41 14.17
CA LEU A 80 41.88 6.05 15.33
C LEU A 80 42.20 7.56 15.36
N PRO A 81 41.45 8.38 16.10
CA PRO A 81 41.70 9.82 16.20
C PRO A 81 43.11 10.20 16.70
N ASP A 82 43.75 9.32 17.47
CA ASP A 82 45.13 9.52 17.95
C ASP A 82 46.20 9.15 16.89
N GLY A 83 45.79 8.75 15.69
CA GLY A 83 46.64 8.32 14.58
C GLY A 83 47.06 6.84 14.64
N THR A 84 46.62 6.08 15.66
CA THR A 84 46.89 4.65 15.75
C THR A 84 46.17 3.91 14.63
N VAL A 85 46.89 3.05 13.91
CA VAL A 85 46.32 2.21 12.85
C VAL A 85 46.05 0.81 13.40
N LEU A 86 44.78 0.41 13.42
CA LEU A 86 44.34 -0.95 13.71
C LEU A 86 44.29 -1.75 12.39
N PRO A 87 45.10 -2.81 12.25
CA PRO A 87 45.20 -3.54 11.00
C PRO A 87 43.96 -4.42 10.73
N LYS A 88 43.56 -4.51 9.46
CA LYS A 88 42.51 -5.43 9.02
C LYS A 88 42.83 -6.88 9.33
N TYR A 89 41.78 -7.67 9.54
CA TYR A 89 41.82 -9.11 9.86
C TYR A 89 42.59 -9.47 11.13
N VAL A 90 42.82 -8.50 12.02
CA VAL A 90 43.37 -8.72 13.35
C VAL A 90 42.28 -8.43 14.37
N PRO A 91 41.94 -9.40 15.25
CA PRO A 91 41.01 -9.15 16.35
C PRO A 91 41.54 -8.07 17.28
N LEU A 92 40.68 -7.15 17.70
CA LEU A 92 41.04 -6.13 18.69
C LEU A 92 41.42 -6.79 20.03
N ASP A 93 42.54 -6.39 20.60
CA ASP A 93 43.09 -6.94 21.83
C ASP A 93 42.49 -6.32 23.10
N ARG A 94 41.80 -5.19 22.96
CA ARG A 94 41.07 -4.45 24.00
C ARG A 94 39.96 -3.62 23.35
N ASP A 95 39.19 -2.91 24.17
CA ASP A 95 38.29 -1.86 23.71
C ASP A 95 39.08 -0.62 23.27
N TYR A 96 38.63 0.01 22.19
CA TYR A 96 39.25 1.22 21.64
C TYR A 96 38.22 2.34 21.54
N THR A 97 38.57 3.54 21.99
CA THR A 97 37.81 4.76 21.69
C THR A 97 37.91 5.05 20.20
N PHE A 98 36.77 5.07 19.51
CA PHE A 98 36.71 5.47 18.10
C PHE A 98 36.36 6.95 17.97
N LEU A 99 35.25 7.38 18.56
CA LEU A 99 34.89 8.79 18.70
C LEU A 99 34.90 9.18 20.18
N THR A 100 35.61 10.26 20.49
CA THR A 100 35.68 10.80 21.85
C THR A 100 34.44 11.63 22.20
N ILE A 101 34.24 11.89 23.49
CA ILE A 101 33.19 12.82 23.94
C ILE A 101 33.46 14.25 23.49
N GLU A 102 34.72 14.65 23.36
CA GLU A 102 35.06 15.96 22.82
C GLU A 102 34.59 16.10 21.37
N GLN A 103 34.78 15.05 20.55
CA GLN A 103 34.27 15.00 19.19
C GLN A 103 32.74 15.00 19.17
N ALA A 104 32.08 14.17 19.99
CA ALA A 104 30.62 14.15 20.06
C ALA A 104 30.03 15.50 20.53
N ASN A 105 30.67 16.18 21.48
CA ASN A 105 30.26 17.51 21.92
C ASN A 105 30.47 18.58 20.85
N ALA A 106 31.53 18.47 20.04
CA ALA A 106 31.71 19.34 18.87
C ALA A 106 30.59 19.12 17.84
N VAL A 107 30.26 17.87 17.53
CA VAL A 107 29.14 17.52 16.64
C VAL A 107 27.81 18.04 17.20
N THR A 108 27.55 17.88 18.51
CA THR A 108 26.38 18.44 19.18
C THR A 108 26.33 19.96 19.07
N ALA A 109 27.46 20.66 19.28
CA ALA A 109 27.54 22.11 19.15
C ALA A 109 27.27 22.57 17.72
N ASP A 110 27.81 21.86 16.73
CA ASP A 110 27.60 22.17 15.31
C ASP A 110 26.13 21.95 14.90
N ALA A 111 25.52 20.83 15.31
CA ALA A 111 24.10 20.55 15.06
C ALA A 111 23.17 21.58 15.73
N VAL A 112 23.46 21.99 16.97
CA VAL A 112 22.75 23.08 17.66
C VAL A 112 22.89 24.40 16.91
N ALA A 113 24.10 24.68 16.41
CA ALA A 113 24.37 25.90 15.66
C ALA A 113 23.64 25.94 14.32
N GLN A 114 23.45 24.80 13.63
CA GLN A 114 22.68 24.77 12.37
C GLN A 114 21.27 25.34 12.54
N TRP A 115 20.58 24.94 13.61
CA TRP A 115 19.23 25.42 13.90
C TRP A 115 19.19 26.83 14.50
N SER A 116 20.12 27.14 15.40
CA SER A 116 20.16 28.46 16.08
C SER A 116 20.65 29.60 15.16
N ASN A 117 21.37 29.29 14.08
CA ASN A 117 21.84 30.28 13.11
C ASN A 117 20.82 30.61 12.00
N VAL A 118 19.63 30.00 12.01
CA VAL A 118 18.59 30.31 11.02
C VAL A 118 18.06 31.72 11.27
N GLU A 119 18.44 32.66 10.40
CA GLU A 119 18.15 34.10 10.57
C GLU A 119 16.66 34.45 10.70
N THR A 120 15.77 33.59 10.16
CA THR A 120 14.32 33.77 10.21
C THR A 120 13.66 33.20 11.45
N SER A 121 14.42 32.50 12.30
CA SER A 121 13.98 31.90 13.56
C SER A 121 14.43 32.73 14.78
N THR A 122 13.63 32.75 15.85
CA THR A 122 14.01 33.31 17.16
C THR A 122 14.59 32.27 18.10
N LEU A 123 14.67 31.01 17.67
CA LEU A 123 15.23 29.94 18.49
C LEU A 123 16.73 30.18 18.70
N ASP A 124 17.18 30.06 19.94
CA ASP A 124 18.58 30.15 20.31
C ASP A 124 18.88 29.07 21.35
N MET A 125 19.82 28.18 21.04
CA MET A 125 20.24 27.08 21.90
C MET A 125 21.77 27.07 21.98
N ALA A 126 22.32 26.71 23.15
CA ALA A 126 23.77 26.60 23.31
C ALA A 126 24.15 25.56 24.37
N LEU A 127 25.31 24.93 24.19
CA LEU A 127 25.90 24.05 25.20
C LEU A 127 26.16 24.83 26.49
N ALA A 128 25.53 24.38 27.57
CA ALA A 128 25.61 25.02 28.88
C ALA A 128 26.48 24.22 29.88
N GLY A 129 26.72 22.94 29.61
CA GLY A 129 27.55 22.06 30.45
C GLY A 129 27.20 20.59 30.26
N THR A 130 27.49 19.77 31.27
CA THR A 130 27.26 18.32 31.25
C THR A 130 26.04 17.91 32.06
N ILE A 131 25.45 16.77 31.74
CA ILE A 131 24.39 16.13 32.55
C ILE A 131 24.89 15.89 33.98
N GLU A 132 26.13 15.46 34.14
CA GLU A 132 26.76 15.26 35.46
C GLU A 132 26.69 16.51 36.35
N SER A 133 26.90 17.70 35.77
CA SER A 133 26.85 18.96 36.52
C SER A 133 25.46 19.28 37.07
N GLN A 134 24.41 18.76 36.44
CA GLN A 134 23.01 18.98 36.82
C GLN A 134 22.46 17.86 37.69
N THR A 135 22.79 16.61 37.39
CA THR A 135 22.16 15.43 38.00
C THR A 135 23.12 14.59 38.86
N GLY A 136 24.44 14.79 38.71
CA GLY A 136 25.47 13.94 39.30
C GLY A 136 25.70 12.60 38.58
N ILE A 137 25.08 12.38 37.41
CA ILE A 137 25.26 11.19 36.58
C ILE A 137 26.31 11.48 35.50
N SER A 138 27.46 10.80 35.58
CA SER A 138 28.58 11.00 34.66
C SER A 138 28.41 10.30 33.30
N ASP A 139 27.73 9.17 33.28
CA ASP A 139 27.44 8.34 32.11
C ASP A 139 26.00 7.85 32.19
N VAL A 140 25.17 8.23 31.22
CA VAL A 140 23.80 7.74 31.12
C VAL A 140 23.81 6.45 30.29
N ASN A 141 23.38 5.35 30.91
CA ASN A 141 23.34 4.02 30.30
C ASN A 141 22.07 3.26 30.69
N ALA A 142 21.85 2.08 30.09
CA ALA A 142 20.63 1.30 30.28
C ALA A 142 20.27 0.98 31.75
N SER A 143 21.23 1.04 32.69
CA SER A 143 20.98 0.77 34.11
C SER A 143 20.46 1.98 34.91
N ASN A 144 20.72 3.21 34.44
CA ASN A 144 20.39 4.44 35.14
C ASN A 144 19.53 5.41 34.31
N VAL A 145 19.29 5.13 33.03
CA VAL A 145 18.56 6.01 32.10
C VAL A 145 17.16 6.40 32.59
N ASP A 146 16.50 5.55 33.38
CA ASP A 146 15.20 5.86 33.98
C ASP A 146 15.28 7.02 35.00
N GLN A 147 16.47 7.37 35.51
CA GLN A 147 16.66 8.55 36.34
C GLN A 147 16.65 9.86 35.53
N ILE A 148 16.90 9.77 34.22
CA ILE A 148 16.75 10.88 33.28
C ILE A 148 15.31 10.87 32.76
N TYR A 149 14.90 9.80 32.07
CA TYR A 149 13.58 9.75 31.44
C TYR A 149 12.41 9.62 32.42
N GLY A 150 12.64 9.16 33.64
CA GLY A 150 11.58 8.93 34.65
C GLY A 150 11.19 10.18 35.43
N ALA A 151 11.94 11.28 35.29
CA ALA A 151 11.77 12.52 36.06
C ALA A 151 11.84 13.75 35.15
N GLU A 152 11.34 14.89 35.64
CA GLU A 152 11.59 16.20 35.04
C GLU A 152 12.92 16.72 35.60
N ASN A 153 13.93 16.84 34.74
CA ASN A 153 15.29 17.26 35.06
C ASN A 153 15.45 18.79 35.02
N GLY A 154 14.45 19.49 34.48
CA GLY A 154 14.36 20.95 34.46
C GLY A 154 14.55 21.54 33.07
N TYR A 155 14.45 22.87 33.00
CA TYR A 155 14.43 23.58 31.72
C TYR A 155 15.71 23.36 30.92
N GLY A 156 15.61 22.71 29.76
CA GLY A 156 16.75 22.48 28.87
C GLY A 156 16.62 21.28 27.94
N PHE A 157 17.61 21.14 27.07
CA PHE A 157 17.72 20.04 26.11
C PHE A 157 18.83 19.07 26.53
N TRP A 158 18.47 17.80 26.72
CA TRP A 158 19.35 16.76 27.27
C TRP A 158 19.81 15.81 26.15
N VAL A 159 21.12 15.76 25.89
CA VAL A 159 21.71 14.92 24.84
C VAL A 159 22.45 13.74 25.48
N ASN A 160 21.88 12.55 25.34
CA ASN A 160 22.39 11.29 25.88
C ASN A 160 23.17 10.52 24.82
N TYR A 161 24.30 9.94 25.22
CA TYR A 161 25.24 9.25 24.32
C TYR A 161 25.18 7.74 24.56
N ASP A 162 24.34 7.04 23.78
CA ASP A 162 24.18 5.58 23.87
C ASP A 162 25.36 4.86 23.22
N THR A 163 26.45 4.74 23.96
CA THR A 163 27.77 4.35 23.44
C THR A 163 27.76 2.96 22.78
N ASP A 164 27.00 2.02 23.36
CA ASP A 164 26.90 0.63 22.91
C ASP A 164 25.53 0.28 22.33
N GLY A 165 24.58 1.24 22.26
CA GLY A 165 23.21 1.01 21.80
C GLY A 165 22.34 0.26 22.83
N ALA A 166 22.80 0.07 24.07
CA ALA A 166 22.08 -0.69 25.08
C ALA A 166 20.85 0.04 25.60
N ILE A 167 20.80 1.38 25.58
CA ILE A 167 19.59 2.12 25.94
C ILE A 167 18.48 1.82 24.92
N LEU A 168 18.81 1.85 23.63
CA LEU A 168 17.89 1.48 22.56
C LEU A 168 17.32 0.06 22.72
N GLU A 169 18.18 -0.94 22.93
CA GLU A 169 17.75 -2.34 23.02
C GLU A 169 17.04 -2.66 24.34
N ASN A 170 17.57 -2.21 25.48
CA ASN A 170 17.09 -2.65 26.79
C ASN A 170 16.00 -1.77 27.38
N TYR A 171 16.02 -0.45 27.11
CA TYR A 171 15.04 0.48 27.64
C TYR A 171 13.89 0.71 26.65
N PHE A 172 14.22 1.05 25.40
CA PHE A 172 13.20 1.30 24.38
C PHE A 172 12.68 0.02 23.73
N GLY A 173 13.47 -1.05 23.70
CA GLY A 173 13.07 -2.31 23.04
C GLY A 173 13.17 -2.25 21.51
N VAL A 174 13.96 -1.32 20.96
CA VAL A 174 14.27 -1.25 19.52
C VAL A 174 15.66 -1.82 19.23
N PRO A 175 15.88 -2.44 18.05
CA PRO A 175 17.21 -2.90 17.68
C PRO A 175 18.17 -1.72 17.48
N ARG A 176 19.33 -1.72 18.17
CA ARG A 176 20.41 -0.73 17.94
C ARG A 176 20.96 -0.74 16.51
N SER A 177 20.65 -1.77 15.73
CA SER A 177 21.02 -1.91 14.33
C SER A 177 20.01 -1.31 13.34
N SER A 178 18.88 -0.79 13.83
CA SER A 178 17.78 -0.25 12.99
C SER A 178 17.44 1.21 13.30
N VAL A 179 17.91 1.76 14.42
CA VAL A 179 17.61 3.13 14.88
C VAL A 179 18.92 3.89 15.05
N LEU A 180 19.04 5.06 14.40
CA LEU A 180 20.25 5.91 14.44
C LEU A 180 20.26 6.86 15.63
N GLY A 181 19.08 7.32 16.02
CA GLY A 181 18.87 8.21 17.15
C GLY A 181 17.38 8.30 17.46
N ILE A 182 17.05 8.93 18.60
CA ILE A 182 15.67 9.27 18.98
C ILE A 182 15.70 10.63 19.65
N ALA A 183 14.80 11.53 19.28
CA ALA A 183 14.62 12.77 19.99
C ALA A 183 13.16 13.25 20.01
N PHE A 184 12.76 13.93 21.09
CA PHE A 184 11.41 14.46 21.27
C PHE A 184 11.35 15.48 22.43
N PRO A 185 10.34 16.38 22.42
CA PRO A 185 9.94 17.10 23.63
C PRO A 185 9.46 16.10 24.67
N GLU A 186 10.00 16.16 25.89
CA GLU A 186 9.74 15.19 26.95
C GLU A 186 8.72 15.71 27.97
N TRP A 187 8.86 16.98 28.38
CA TRP A 187 7.96 17.64 29.32
C TRP A 187 7.48 18.98 28.77
N ALA A 188 6.19 19.25 28.94
CA ALA A 188 5.58 20.52 28.58
C ALA A 188 4.55 21.00 29.62
N ASP A 189 4.30 22.31 29.63
CA ASP A 189 3.19 22.93 30.34
C ASP A 189 1.90 22.80 29.51
N GLU A 190 0.93 22.04 30.01
CA GLU A 190 -0.35 21.77 29.34
C GLU A 190 -1.37 22.92 29.42
N GLU A 191 -1.08 23.97 30.18
CA GLU A 191 -1.90 25.19 30.13
C GLU A 191 -1.46 26.11 29.00
N THR A 192 -0.18 26.14 28.70
CA THR A 192 0.41 27.10 27.74
C THR A 192 0.84 26.46 26.42
N GLY A 193 1.10 25.15 26.40
CA GLY A 193 1.74 24.44 25.30
C GLY A 193 3.26 24.68 25.23
N GLU A 194 3.87 25.16 26.32
CA GLU A 194 5.31 25.45 26.38
C GLU A 194 6.13 24.17 26.61
N ILE A 195 7.15 23.92 25.79
CA ILE A 195 8.15 22.87 26.04
C ILE A 195 9.05 23.33 27.20
N LEU A 196 9.17 22.47 28.20
CA LEU A 196 10.03 22.67 29.36
C LEU A 196 11.32 21.87 29.21
N GLU A 197 11.23 20.65 28.69
CA GLU A 197 12.34 19.72 28.59
C GLU A 197 12.22 18.91 27.31
N ALA A 198 13.34 18.71 26.61
CA ALA A 198 13.44 17.79 25.49
C ALA A 198 14.67 16.91 25.65
N THR A 199 14.65 15.76 25.01
CA THR A 199 15.74 14.80 25.08
C THR A 199 16.10 14.26 23.71
N ALA A 200 17.39 14.00 23.50
CA ALA A 200 17.94 13.28 22.37
C ALA A 200 18.82 12.12 22.86
N LEU A 201 18.73 10.97 22.19
CA LEU A 201 19.53 9.78 22.40
C LEU A 201 20.28 9.44 21.11
N MET A 202 21.58 9.59 21.10
CA MET A 202 22.43 9.38 19.92
C MET A 202 23.08 7.99 19.99
N ASN A 203 22.93 7.18 18.94
CA ASN A 203 23.45 5.82 18.91
C ASN A 203 24.93 5.79 18.52
N GLY A 204 25.80 5.70 19.53
CA GLY A 204 27.25 5.60 19.36
C GLY A 204 27.71 4.30 18.67
N TRP A 205 26.89 3.24 18.72
CA TRP A 205 27.21 1.94 18.12
C TRP A 205 27.09 1.93 16.59
N TYR A 206 26.26 2.80 16.01
CA TYR A 206 25.98 2.80 14.55
C TYR A 206 26.91 3.71 13.74
N VAL A 207 27.92 4.33 14.36
CA VAL A 207 28.90 5.17 13.66
C VAL A 207 29.70 4.32 12.66
N ASP A 208 29.76 4.75 11.40
CA ASP A 208 30.54 4.06 10.38
C ASP A 208 32.04 4.21 10.66
N ILE A 209 32.80 3.15 10.41
CA ILE A 209 34.23 3.11 10.71
C ILE A 209 35.06 4.09 9.86
N ASN A 210 34.49 4.62 8.78
CA ASN A 210 35.12 5.67 7.96
C ASN A 210 34.80 7.08 8.49
N ASP A 211 33.88 7.23 9.44
CA ASP A 211 33.49 8.53 10.02
C ASP A 211 34.37 8.89 11.23
N THR A 212 35.67 9.12 10.97
CA THR A 212 36.66 9.39 12.03
C THR A 212 36.53 10.77 12.68
N GLU A 213 35.72 11.65 12.10
CA GLU A 213 35.49 13.02 12.57
C GLU A 213 34.06 13.24 13.10
N GLY A 214 33.16 12.26 12.92
CA GLY A 214 31.74 12.40 13.30
C GLY A 214 30.90 13.24 12.32
N LYS A 215 31.38 13.45 11.10
CA LYS A 215 30.70 14.27 10.07
C LYS A 215 29.51 13.57 9.44
N MET A 216 29.56 12.25 9.26
CA MET A 216 28.43 11.51 8.69
C MET A 216 27.33 11.29 9.72
N ILE A 217 27.69 11.05 10.99
CA ILE A 217 26.75 10.95 12.10
C ILE A 217 26.16 12.32 12.49
N GLN A 218 26.82 13.45 12.15
CA GLN A 218 26.28 14.79 12.35
C GLN A 218 24.90 14.99 11.72
N GLY A 219 24.62 14.35 10.57
CA GLY A 219 23.28 14.37 9.99
C GLY A 219 22.21 13.83 10.92
N VAL A 220 22.51 12.76 11.66
CA VAL A 220 21.60 12.20 12.67
C VAL A 220 21.40 13.18 13.82
N PHE A 221 22.47 13.77 14.34
CA PHE A 221 22.36 14.75 15.42
C PHE A 221 21.49 15.93 15.00
N THR A 222 21.75 16.50 13.83
CA THR A 222 21.03 17.68 13.32
C THR A 222 19.55 17.34 13.08
N HIS A 223 19.25 16.19 12.48
CA HIS A 223 17.88 15.71 12.26
C HIS A 223 17.12 15.49 13.58
N GLU A 224 17.70 14.72 14.51
CA GLU A 224 17.06 14.40 15.78
C GLU A 224 16.86 15.67 16.63
N PHE A 225 17.79 16.62 16.58
CA PHE A 225 17.60 17.89 17.27
C PHE A 225 16.40 18.65 16.71
N GLY A 226 16.15 18.51 15.40
CA GLY A 226 14.90 18.89 14.72
C GLY A 226 13.65 18.46 15.51
N HIS A 227 13.58 17.18 15.83
CA HIS A 227 12.49 16.59 16.61
C HIS A 227 12.44 17.09 18.06
N ALA A 228 13.57 17.28 18.72
CA ALA A 228 13.61 17.87 20.07
C ALA A 228 13.01 19.29 20.11
N MET A 229 13.08 20.03 19.00
CA MET A 229 12.45 21.34 18.83
C MET A 229 10.99 21.26 18.34
N ASN A 230 10.44 20.05 18.22
CA ASN A 230 9.10 19.70 17.78
C ASN A 230 8.84 19.81 16.26
N MET A 231 9.85 19.61 15.41
CA MET A 231 9.65 19.51 13.96
C MET A 231 9.29 18.07 13.53
N SER A 232 8.43 17.94 12.51
CA SER A 232 8.17 16.66 11.84
C SER A 232 9.10 16.41 10.66
N HIS A 233 9.10 15.17 10.18
CA HIS A 233 9.66 14.83 8.89
C HIS A 233 9.04 15.62 7.73
N SER A 234 9.82 15.78 6.67
CA SER A 234 9.41 16.33 5.37
C SER A 234 9.88 15.47 4.20
N GLN A 235 9.27 15.67 3.02
CA GLN A 235 9.66 15.01 1.77
C GLN A 235 9.76 16.06 0.67
N ALA A 236 10.91 16.71 0.55
CA ALA A 236 11.19 17.69 -0.49
C ALA A 236 12.01 17.06 -1.65
N ASN A 237 13.16 16.47 -1.33
CA ASN A 237 14.10 15.90 -2.30
C ASN A 237 14.71 14.56 -1.86
N GLY A 238 14.71 14.22 -0.56
CA GLY A 238 15.42 13.04 -0.06
C GLY A 238 15.00 11.72 -0.72
N HIS A 239 13.75 11.63 -1.16
CA HIS A 239 13.24 10.47 -1.90
C HIS A 239 13.91 10.26 -3.27
N PHE A 240 14.47 11.29 -3.89
CA PHE A 240 15.28 11.17 -5.12
C PHE A 240 16.59 10.39 -4.87
N THR A 241 17.15 10.50 -3.67
CA THR A 241 18.40 9.85 -3.26
C THR A 241 18.14 8.47 -2.65
N TYR A 242 17.18 8.37 -1.74
CA TYR A 242 17.03 7.18 -0.91
C TYR A 242 16.05 6.13 -1.45
N ILE A 243 15.12 6.52 -2.34
CA ILE A 243 14.02 5.66 -2.77
C ILE A 243 14.08 5.38 -4.28
N ALA A 244 14.45 6.39 -5.08
CA ALA A 244 14.51 6.26 -6.53
C ALA A 244 15.41 5.11 -6.99
N ASN A 245 14.93 4.30 -7.93
CA ASN A 245 15.70 3.24 -8.58
C ASN A 245 15.15 2.97 -10.00
N PRO A 246 15.83 2.19 -10.87
CA PRO A 246 15.38 1.98 -12.25
C PRO A 246 13.99 1.35 -12.42
N ASN A 247 13.47 0.67 -11.39
CA ASN A 247 12.13 0.08 -11.38
C ASN A 247 11.10 0.96 -10.63
N TYR A 248 11.55 2.04 -9.99
CA TYR A 248 10.72 2.94 -9.20
C TYR A 248 11.25 4.37 -9.32
N LEU A 249 10.81 5.04 -10.39
CA LEU A 249 11.26 6.37 -10.77
C LEU A 249 10.60 7.43 -9.87
N MET A 250 11.37 8.44 -9.50
CA MET A 250 10.88 9.63 -8.79
C MET A 250 10.97 10.86 -9.67
N TYR A 251 10.20 11.91 -9.34
CA TYR A 251 10.05 13.09 -10.19
C TYR A 251 10.03 14.37 -9.36
N ASP A 252 10.69 15.44 -9.81
CA ASP A 252 10.65 16.77 -9.17
C ASP A 252 9.45 17.62 -9.61
N GLY A 253 8.33 16.95 -9.87
CA GLY A 253 7.13 17.50 -10.46
C GLY A 253 6.14 16.40 -10.83
N VAL A 254 5.18 16.73 -11.69
CA VAL A 254 4.19 15.76 -12.16
C VAL A 254 4.80 14.87 -13.24
N ALA A 255 4.72 13.56 -13.04
CA ALA A 255 5.28 12.57 -13.96
C ALA A 255 4.64 12.67 -15.35
N GLY A 256 5.46 12.63 -16.40
CA GLY A 256 4.99 12.72 -17.79
C GLY A 256 4.79 14.15 -18.33
N CYS A 257 4.81 15.16 -17.46
CA CYS A 257 4.72 16.55 -17.88
C CYS A 257 6.05 17.12 -18.36
N ALA A 258 5.99 18.12 -19.25
CA ALA A 258 7.18 18.76 -19.79
C ALA A 258 7.93 19.54 -18.71
N GLY A 259 9.26 19.39 -18.66
CA GLY A 259 10.11 20.09 -17.68
C GLY A 259 10.33 19.33 -16.37
N THR A 260 9.63 18.22 -16.14
CA THR A 260 9.84 17.33 -15.00
C THR A 260 11.08 16.44 -15.22
N ASN A 261 12.00 16.41 -14.26
CA ASN A 261 13.14 15.50 -14.27
C ASN A 261 12.79 14.17 -13.61
N SER A 262 13.29 13.08 -14.17
CA SER A 262 13.18 11.74 -13.59
C SER A 262 14.46 11.34 -12.87
N TYR A 263 14.33 10.82 -11.66
CA TYR A 263 15.41 10.36 -10.80
C TYR A 263 15.35 8.82 -10.73
N THR A 264 16.49 8.17 -10.93
CA THR A 264 16.55 6.70 -11.12
C THR A 264 17.53 6.01 -10.17
N GLY A 265 18.04 6.70 -9.15
CA GLY A 265 19.04 6.15 -8.24
C GLY A 265 19.68 7.18 -7.31
N ARG A 266 20.43 6.68 -6.33
CA ARG A 266 21.05 7.45 -5.25
C ARG A 266 21.87 8.68 -5.66
N ASN A 267 22.52 8.66 -6.82
CA ASN A 267 23.38 9.76 -7.27
C ASN A 267 22.70 10.64 -8.35
N SER A 268 21.37 10.58 -8.45
CA SER A 268 20.64 11.32 -9.48
C SER A 268 20.33 12.76 -9.10
N ALA A 269 20.29 13.08 -7.80
CA ALA A 269 20.17 14.43 -7.27
C ALA A 269 21.48 14.87 -6.58
N PRO A 270 21.79 16.18 -6.53
CA PRO A 270 22.84 16.73 -5.68
C PRO A 270 22.62 16.34 -4.21
N VAL A 271 23.65 15.83 -3.53
CA VAL A 271 23.54 15.35 -2.15
C VAL A 271 23.23 16.47 -1.14
N ASP A 272 23.68 17.70 -1.44
CA ASP A 272 23.40 18.91 -0.66
C ASP A 272 21.98 19.45 -0.86
N SER A 273 21.15 18.80 -1.68
CA SER A 273 19.73 19.12 -1.82
C SER A 273 18.82 18.29 -0.92
N ILE A 274 19.37 17.34 -0.17
CA ILE A 274 18.61 16.51 0.77
C ILE A 274 18.27 17.37 1.98
N GLU A 275 16.97 17.52 2.25
CA GLU A 275 16.47 18.18 3.44
C GLU A 275 16.89 17.41 4.70
N THR A 276 17.30 18.15 5.73
CA THR A 276 17.73 17.62 7.03
C THR A 276 16.63 16.75 7.62
N MET A 277 15.37 17.19 7.57
CA MET A 277 14.22 16.48 8.15
C MET A 277 13.69 15.30 7.32
N PHE A 278 14.37 14.86 6.26
CA PHE A 278 14.00 13.62 5.57
C PHE A 278 14.26 12.38 6.46
N PRO A 279 13.31 11.43 6.62
CA PRO A 279 13.37 10.36 7.64
C PRO A 279 14.45 9.29 7.46
N PHE A 280 15.19 9.32 6.35
CA PHE A 280 16.25 8.35 6.06
C PHE A 280 17.59 9.06 5.97
N ILE A 281 18.59 8.48 6.63
CA ILE A 281 19.96 9.01 6.66
C ILE A 281 20.93 7.86 6.39
N ASN A 282 21.86 8.07 5.46
CA ASN A 282 22.97 7.15 5.26
C ASN A 282 24.26 7.67 5.88
N VAL A 283 24.52 7.22 7.11
CA VAL A 283 25.73 7.55 7.88
C VAL A 283 27.02 6.88 7.37
N ARG A 284 26.96 6.14 6.25
CA ARG A 284 28.12 5.51 5.60
C ARG A 284 28.56 6.23 4.34
N GLY A 285 28.02 7.41 4.07
CA GLY A 285 28.28 8.18 2.87
C GLY A 285 28.15 9.68 3.11
N ILE A 286 28.46 10.45 2.05
CA ILE A 286 28.42 11.91 2.07
C ILE A 286 27.00 12.46 2.32
N GLU A 287 25.97 11.65 2.12
CA GLU A 287 24.58 12.02 2.35
C GLU A 287 24.29 12.25 3.84
N GLY A 288 24.94 11.50 4.74
CA GLY A 288 24.87 11.75 6.18
C GLY A 288 25.48 13.10 6.57
N GLU A 289 26.58 13.49 5.93
CA GLU A 289 27.18 14.82 6.12
C GLU A 289 26.29 15.93 5.55
N ALA A 290 25.69 15.72 4.38
CA ALA A 290 24.81 16.69 3.73
C ALA A 290 23.52 16.94 4.53
N GLN A 291 22.93 15.92 5.16
CA GLN A 291 21.80 16.11 6.07
C GLN A 291 22.20 16.72 7.43
N GLY A 292 23.50 16.98 7.66
CA GLY A 292 23.99 17.74 8.80
C GLY A 292 23.91 19.25 8.62
N THR A 293 23.34 19.75 7.51
CA THR A 293 23.24 21.19 7.20
C THR A 293 21.82 21.66 6.95
N VAL A 294 21.43 22.76 7.60
CA VAL A 294 20.11 23.40 7.41
C VAL A 294 20.21 24.43 6.28
N ASN A 295 20.27 23.94 5.04
CA ASN A 295 20.44 24.77 3.83
C ASN A 295 19.24 24.73 2.85
N VAL A 296 18.45 23.66 2.87
CA VAL A 296 17.25 23.55 2.04
C VAL A 296 16.16 24.43 2.65
N ARG A 297 15.44 25.18 1.80
CA ARG A 297 14.41 26.12 2.27
C ARG A 297 13.35 25.45 3.13
N ASP A 298 12.99 24.21 2.82
CA ASP A 298 12.04 23.39 3.60
C ASP A 298 12.42 23.34 5.10
N ASP A 299 13.67 23.00 5.42
CA ASP A 299 14.16 22.94 6.81
C ASP A 299 14.13 24.32 7.48
N ILE A 300 14.58 25.35 6.76
CA ILE A 300 14.58 26.76 7.23
C ILE A 300 13.16 27.22 7.57
N VAL A 301 12.19 26.86 6.73
CA VAL A 301 10.78 27.23 6.91
C VAL A 301 10.16 26.46 8.08
N ASN A 302 10.45 25.17 8.22
CA ASN A 302 9.91 24.34 9.30
C ASN A 302 10.26 24.92 10.69
N ILE A 303 11.53 25.28 10.92
CA ILE A 303 11.94 25.93 12.19
C ILE A 303 11.36 27.36 12.31
N SER A 304 11.31 28.11 11.21
CA SER A 304 10.83 29.50 11.23
C SER A 304 9.34 29.61 11.47
N ASP A 305 8.55 28.62 11.04
CA ASP A 305 7.11 28.56 11.32
C ASP A 305 6.82 28.34 12.81
N LEU A 306 7.64 27.53 13.49
CA LEU A 306 7.52 27.30 14.93
C LEU A 306 8.02 28.49 15.75
N TYR A 307 9.14 29.09 15.36
CA TYR A 307 9.84 30.15 16.10
C TYR A 307 10.03 31.41 15.26
N PRO A 308 8.97 32.05 14.74
CA PRO A 308 9.11 33.10 13.72
C PRO A 308 9.68 34.40 14.27
N THR A 309 10.68 34.95 13.58
CA THR A 309 11.06 36.37 13.75
C THR A 309 9.95 37.31 13.28
N ALA A 310 9.98 38.57 13.73
CA ALA A 310 9.05 39.59 13.24
C ALA A 310 9.21 39.83 11.73
N ASP A 311 10.45 39.75 11.23
CA ASP A 311 10.79 39.89 9.82
C ASP A 311 10.24 38.72 8.99
N TYR A 312 10.36 37.49 9.47
CA TYR A 312 9.81 36.31 8.77
C TYR A 312 8.32 36.46 8.47
N LYS A 313 7.53 36.94 9.45
CA LYS A 313 6.08 37.16 9.32
C LYS A 313 5.67 38.21 8.29
N THR A 314 6.59 39.07 7.85
CA THR A 314 6.27 40.21 6.97
C THR A 314 7.05 40.23 5.66
N LYS A 315 8.19 39.55 5.60
CA LYS A 315 9.09 39.58 4.43
C LYS A 315 8.83 38.45 3.44
N TYR A 316 8.23 37.34 3.84
CA TYR A 316 8.03 36.18 2.97
C TYR A 316 6.57 36.03 2.56
N GLY A 317 6.33 35.39 1.42
CA GLY A 317 4.99 35.08 0.96
C GLY A 317 4.47 33.77 1.53
N THR A 318 3.16 33.58 1.42
CA THR A 318 2.45 32.38 1.85
C THR A 318 1.53 31.88 0.73
N ILE A 319 1.49 30.57 0.53
CA ILE A 319 0.41 29.88 -0.16
C ILE A 319 -0.45 29.19 0.91
N LYS A 320 -1.75 29.36 0.83
CA LYS A 320 -2.70 28.71 1.72
C LYS A 320 -3.83 28.11 0.91
N GLY A 321 -4.30 26.94 1.31
CA GLY A 321 -5.27 26.24 0.50
C GLY A 321 -5.91 25.04 1.15
N LYS A 322 -6.72 24.37 0.35
CA LYS A 322 -7.32 23.08 0.67
C LYS A 322 -7.26 22.15 -0.53
N LEU A 323 -6.96 20.89 -0.25
CA LEU A 323 -7.06 19.81 -1.22
C LEU A 323 -8.43 19.13 -1.09
N TYR A 324 -9.09 18.93 -2.22
CA TYR A 324 -10.39 18.28 -2.31
C TYR A 324 -10.37 17.06 -3.25
N THR A 325 -11.22 16.07 -2.96
CA THR A 325 -11.62 15.07 -3.96
C THR A 325 -12.47 15.71 -5.05
N LYS A 326 -12.68 14.99 -6.16
CA LYS A 326 -13.59 15.46 -7.23
C LYS A 326 -15.02 15.68 -6.74
N GLU A 327 -15.45 15.04 -5.66
CA GLU A 327 -16.76 15.23 -5.02
C GLU A 327 -16.80 16.44 -4.06
N GLY A 328 -15.69 17.16 -3.91
CA GLY A 328 -15.56 18.31 -3.00
C GLY A 328 -15.35 17.94 -1.54
N VAL A 329 -14.93 16.70 -1.24
CA VAL A 329 -14.58 16.28 0.12
C VAL A 329 -13.12 16.64 0.39
N GLU A 330 -12.84 17.23 1.55
CA GLU A 330 -11.46 17.56 1.93
C GLU A 330 -10.57 16.30 2.02
N TYR A 331 -9.31 16.38 1.58
CA TYR A 331 -8.40 15.24 1.51
C TYR A 331 -7.09 15.47 2.28
N ALA A 332 -6.92 14.73 3.37
CA ALA A 332 -5.79 14.82 4.29
C ALA A 332 -4.65 13.85 3.92
N GLY A 333 -3.44 14.13 4.37
CA GLY A 333 -2.31 13.20 4.33
C GLY A 333 -1.44 13.25 3.06
N MET A 334 -1.78 14.13 2.10
CA MET A 334 -1.02 14.32 0.87
C MET A 334 0.10 15.34 1.06
N ASN A 335 1.27 15.14 0.44
CA ASN A 335 2.33 16.15 0.45
C ASN A 335 2.01 17.23 -0.60
N MET A 336 1.89 18.47 -0.15
CA MET A 336 1.74 19.63 -1.03
C MET A 336 3.10 20.27 -1.21
N VAL A 337 3.59 20.38 -2.45
CA VAL A 337 4.94 20.83 -2.77
C VAL A 337 4.89 22.15 -3.52
N ALA A 338 5.49 23.19 -2.95
CA ALA A 338 5.78 24.43 -3.66
C ALA A 338 7.26 24.42 -4.06
N ARG A 339 7.55 24.32 -5.36
CA ARG A 339 8.91 24.26 -5.89
C ARG A 339 9.22 25.49 -6.72
N ASN A 340 10.27 26.23 -6.36
CA ASN A 340 10.71 27.40 -7.11
C ASN A 340 11.33 26.98 -8.44
N LEU A 341 10.77 27.46 -9.55
CA LEU A 341 11.21 27.12 -10.91
C LEU A 341 12.63 27.62 -11.22
N ASP A 342 13.11 28.65 -10.52
CA ASP A 342 14.44 29.23 -10.70
C ASP A 342 15.51 28.59 -9.80
N ASN A 343 15.10 27.89 -8.74
CA ASN A 343 15.99 27.19 -7.82
C ASN A 343 15.33 25.91 -7.25
N PRO A 344 15.02 24.92 -8.10
CA PRO A 344 14.05 23.88 -7.79
C PRO A 344 14.50 22.95 -6.66
N LEU A 345 15.80 22.74 -6.45
CA LEU A 345 16.29 21.80 -5.45
C LEU A 345 16.60 22.43 -4.09
N GLN A 346 16.84 23.74 -4.03
CA GLN A 346 17.22 24.41 -2.79
C GLN A 346 16.10 25.34 -2.25
N ASP A 347 15.21 25.83 -3.13
CA ASP A 347 14.02 26.62 -2.77
C ASP A 347 12.76 25.81 -3.09
N VAL A 348 12.57 24.76 -2.30
CA VAL A 348 11.38 23.89 -2.28
C VAL A 348 10.87 23.82 -0.85
N ILE A 349 9.55 23.84 -0.69
CA ILE A 349 8.88 23.82 0.60
C ILE A 349 7.70 22.86 0.49
N THR A 350 7.53 22.02 1.49
CA THR A 350 6.54 20.97 1.53
C THR A 350 5.68 21.08 2.76
N GLN A 351 4.39 20.76 2.61
CA GLN A 351 3.47 20.72 3.72
C GLN A 351 2.43 19.63 3.50
N GLN A 352 2.18 18.83 4.52
CA GLN A 352 1.14 17.82 4.44
C GLN A 352 -0.25 18.44 4.58
N SER A 353 -1.20 18.04 3.74
CA SER A 353 -2.61 18.42 3.95
C SER A 353 -3.13 17.85 5.27
N GLY A 354 -3.81 18.70 6.04
CA GLY A 354 -4.34 18.37 7.36
C GLY A 354 -3.29 18.23 8.47
N ASN A 355 -2.06 18.73 8.28
CA ASN A 355 -0.97 18.63 9.26
C ASN A 355 -1.35 19.16 10.66
N MET A 356 -2.16 20.22 10.74
CA MET A 356 -2.55 20.85 12.00
C MET A 356 -3.56 20.02 12.80
N THR A 357 -4.46 19.30 12.13
CA THR A 357 -5.41 18.40 12.81
C THR A 357 -4.86 17.00 13.00
N GLN A 358 -3.81 16.61 12.27
CA GLN A 358 -3.20 15.28 12.31
C GLN A 358 -4.20 14.15 12.02
N GLY A 359 -5.24 14.45 11.23
CA GLY A 359 -6.35 13.52 10.97
C GLY A 359 -7.20 13.18 12.21
N ARG A 360 -7.07 13.94 13.32
CA ARG A 360 -7.85 13.72 14.56
C ARG A 360 -9.26 14.33 14.50
N ILE A 361 -9.53 15.20 13.51
CA ILE A 361 -10.79 15.95 13.41
C ILE A 361 -11.27 15.92 11.95
N GLY A 362 -12.03 14.89 11.58
CA GLY A 362 -12.62 14.76 10.25
C GLY A 362 -11.61 14.73 9.11
N PRO A 363 -12.08 14.71 7.86
CA PRO A 363 -11.24 15.03 6.70
C PRO A 363 -10.83 16.50 6.75
N ASP A 364 -9.53 16.77 6.77
CA ASP A 364 -8.94 18.11 6.77
C ASP A 364 -7.94 18.22 5.62
N GLY A 365 -8.34 18.93 4.58
CA GLY A 365 -7.55 19.11 3.37
C GLY A 365 -6.67 20.35 3.44
N SER A 366 -6.69 21.09 4.54
CA SER A 366 -6.02 22.38 4.64
C SER A 366 -4.50 22.24 4.63
N PHE A 367 -3.84 23.16 3.91
CA PHE A 367 -2.39 23.28 3.92
C PHE A 367 -2.00 24.76 3.94
N THR A 368 -0.84 25.05 4.52
CA THR A 368 -0.24 26.40 4.51
C THR A 368 1.26 26.25 4.33
N ILE A 369 1.76 26.82 3.25
CA ILE A 369 3.16 26.86 2.86
C ILE A 369 3.64 28.30 3.03
N ASN A 370 4.40 28.56 4.10
CA ASN A 370 4.98 29.87 4.39
C ASN A 370 6.40 29.98 3.82
N GLY A 371 7.04 31.14 3.98
CA GLY A 371 8.47 31.28 3.73
C GLY A 371 8.88 31.38 2.26
N LEU A 372 7.92 31.62 1.37
CA LEU A 372 8.16 31.76 -0.07
C LEU A 372 8.98 33.01 -0.35
N THR A 373 10.04 32.85 -1.15
CA THR A 373 10.93 33.93 -1.58
C THR A 373 10.12 34.99 -2.33
N PRO A 374 10.13 36.28 -1.90
CA PRO A 374 9.39 37.34 -2.58
C PRO A 374 9.78 37.47 -4.05
N GLY A 375 8.79 37.41 -4.94
CA GLY A 375 8.99 37.46 -6.39
C GLY A 375 9.53 36.15 -7.00
N GLY A 376 9.73 35.10 -6.20
CA GLY A 376 10.01 33.75 -6.70
C GLY A 376 8.82 33.19 -7.47
N ARG A 377 9.09 32.30 -8.43
CA ARG A 377 8.09 31.68 -9.31
C ARG A 377 7.93 30.23 -8.89
N TYR A 378 6.79 29.90 -8.27
CA TYR A 378 6.58 28.57 -7.71
C TYR A 378 5.58 27.76 -8.53
N ALA A 379 5.89 26.50 -8.79
CA ALA A 379 4.90 25.50 -9.13
C ALA A 379 4.38 24.85 -7.84
N LEU A 380 3.06 24.73 -7.72
CA LEU A 380 2.40 23.96 -6.66
C LEU A 380 1.90 22.64 -7.24
N TYR A 381 2.21 21.52 -6.61
CA TYR A 381 1.74 20.21 -7.03
C TYR A 381 1.65 19.24 -5.85
N MET A 382 1.05 18.08 -6.09
CA MET A 382 0.89 17.04 -5.08
C MET A 382 1.98 15.98 -5.24
N ASP A 383 2.41 15.36 -4.17
CA ASP A 383 3.31 14.20 -4.25
C ASP A 383 2.98 13.21 -3.14
N PRO A 384 2.66 11.95 -3.42
CA PRO A 384 2.43 10.99 -2.36
C PRO A 384 3.73 10.74 -1.57
N ILE A 385 3.59 10.76 -0.25
CA ILE A 385 4.69 10.42 0.66
C ILE A 385 5.04 8.95 0.48
N ARG A 386 6.32 8.67 0.21
CA ARG A 386 6.75 7.34 -0.24
C ARG A 386 7.08 6.39 0.91
N ALA A 387 7.65 6.93 1.98
CA ALA A 387 8.04 6.16 3.16
C ALA A 387 8.38 7.09 4.33
N GLY A 388 8.37 6.53 5.54
CA GLY A 388 8.64 7.25 6.80
C GLY A 388 7.37 7.53 7.61
N GLY A 389 7.56 8.03 8.83
CA GLY A 389 6.47 8.40 9.72
C GLY A 389 6.13 9.87 9.64
N TYR A 390 4.86 10.22 9.42
CA TYR A 390 4.40 11.61 9.31
C TYR A 390 3.28 11.89 10.31
N PRO A 391 3.11 13.16 10.73
CA PRO A 391 2.14 13.52 11.76
C PRO A 391 0.69 13.30 11.34
N THR A 392 0.33 13.59 10.08
CA THR A 392 -0.89 13.07 9.49
C THR A 392 -0.56 11.78 8.78
N THR A 393 -1.40 10.75 8.93
CA THR A 393 -1.21 9.47 8.23
C THR A 393 -1.09 9.74 6.72
N PRO A 394 0.04 9.39 6.08
CA PRO A 394 0.19 9.48 4.64
C PRO A 394 -0.94 8.76 3.92
N THR A 395 -1.46 9.38 2.88
CA THR A 395 -2.48 8.80 2.01
C THR A 395 -1.95 8.62 0.60
N ASP A 396 -2.36 7.54 -0.05
CA ASP A 396 -2.07 7.32 -1.46
C ASP A 396 -2.85 8.32 -2.32
N ILE A 397 -2.32 8.64 -3.49
CA ILE A 397 -3.05 9.47 -4.45
C ILE A 397 -4.27 8.69 -4.98
N ILE A 398 -5.49 9.22 -4.83
CA ILE A 398 -6.71 8.53 -5.30
C ILE A 398 -7.13 8.90 -6.72
N SER A 399 -6.41 9.83 -7.35
CA SER A 399 -6.56 10.22 -8.76
C SER A 399 -5.20 10.33 -9.47
N GLU A 400 -5.12 11.06 -10.59
CA GLU A 400 -3.87 11.47 -11.22
C GLU A 400 -3.16 12.57 -10.42
N ASN A 401 -1.83 12.64 -10.56
CA ASN A 401 -1.05 13.69 -9.93
C ASN A 401 -1.06 14.92 -10.85
N GLU A 402 -1.14 16.12 -10.28
CA GLU A 402 -1.28 17.34 -11.07
C GLU A 402 -0.58 18.56 -10.48
N TYR A 403 -0.35 19.53 -11.36
CA TYR A 403 0.05 20.88 -11.01
C TYR A 403 -1.20 21.73 -10.80
N TRP A 404 -1.13 22.61 -9.82
CA TRP A 404 -2.12 23.66 -9.65
C TRP A 404 -2.05 24.67 -10.80
N ASN A 405 -3.22 25.15 -11.25
CA ASN A 405 -3.32 26.25 -12.21
C ASN A 405 -4.54 27.17 -11.97
N GLU A 406 -4.59 28.32 -12.66
CA GLU A 406 -5.68 29.30 -12.48
C GLU A 406 -7.06 28.80 -12.90
N ASP A 407 -7.13 27.79 -13.77
CA ASP A 407 -8.37 27.14 -14.21
C ASP A 407 -8.68 25.86 -13.40
N GLU A 408 -8.18 25.78 -12.16
CA GLU A 408 -8.34 24.62 -11.28
C GLU A 408 -9.79 24.13 -11.19
N GLY A 409 -9.98 22.83 -11.36
CA GLY A 409 -11.25 22.17 -11.16
C GLY A 409 -11.15 20.66 -11.23
N THR A 410 -12.29 19.99 -11.21
CA THR A 410 -12.31 18.53 -11.20
C THR A 410 -12.35 17.92 -12.60
N SER A 411 -12.39 18.70 -13.67
CA SER A 411 -12.70 18.18 -15.01
C SER A 411 -11.43 18.00 -15.84
N PRO A 412 -11.00 16.76 -16.17
CA PRO A 412 -9.75 16.52 -16.90
C PRO A 412 -9.66 17.17 -18.30
N ALA A 413 -10.81 17.50 -18.93
CA ALA A 413 -10.85 18.22 -20.21
C ALA A 413 -10.61 19.74 -20.09
N LEU A 414 -10.79 20.31 -18.90
CA LEU A 414 -10.67 21.75 -18.65
C LEU A 414 -9.42 22.04 -17.81
N ASP A 415 -9.20 21.19 -16.82
CA ASP A 415 -8.04 21.19 -15.95
C ASP A 415 -7.16 20.00 -16.33
N ASN A 416 -6.05 20.26 -17.02
CA ASN A 416 -5.13 19.18 -17.41
C ASN A 416 -4.04 19.06 -16.36
N ALA A 417 -3.72 17.83 -15.94
CA ALA A 417 -2.69 17.57 -14.93
C ALA A 417 -1.32 18.24 -15.17
N CYS A 418 -0.96 18.52 -16.43
CA CYS A 418 0.28 19.20 -16.80
C CYS A 418 0.16 20.73 -16.98
N ASN A 419 -1.05 21.29 -16.93
CA ASN A 419 -1.22 22.74 -16.90
C ASN A 419 -0.73 23.27 -15.56
N MET A 420 0.09 24.30 -15.60
CA MET A 420 0.65 24.91 -14.40
C MET A 420 0.60 26.41 -14.53
N THR A 421 0.10 27.08 -13.48
CA THR A 421 0.21 28.53 -13.37
C THR A 421 1.22 28.90 -12.29
N GLU A 422 2.19 29.73 -12.65
CA GLU A 422 3.23 30.16 -11.74
C GLU A 422 2.65 31.00 -10.60
N ILE A 423 2.89 30.56 -9.37
CA ILE A 423 2.52 31.32 -8.18
C ILE A 423 3.68 32.25 -7.82
N ILE A 424 3.47 33.55 -8.01
CA ILE A 424 4.38 34.61 -7.58
C ILE A 424 3.77 35.34 -6.38
N VAL A 425 4.49 35.41 -5.26
CA VAL A 425 4.02 36.10 -4.04
C VAL A 425 5.00 37.20 -3.63
N ALA A 426 4.47 38.34 -3.19
CA ALA A 426 5.24 39.38 -2.52
C ALA A 426 5.45 39.05 -1.03
N GLY A 427 6.39 39.74 -0.38
CA GLY A 427 6.58 39.61 1.06
C GLY A 427 5.35 40.06 1.85
N GLY A 428 4.88 39.21 2.77
CA GLY A 428 3.69 39.43 3.58
C GLY A 428 2.37 39.18 2.83
N GLU A 429 2.43 38.79 1.56
CA GLU A 429 1.25 38.40 0.77
C GLU A 429 0.87 36.95 1.05
N THR A 430 -0.42 36.68 1.15
CA THR A 430 -0.97 35.32 1.14
C THR A 430 -1.79 35.11 -0.12
N LYS A 431 -1.44 34.09 -0.90
CA LYS A 431 -2.27 33.59 -1.99
C LYS A 431 -3.09 32.40 -1.52
N GLU A 432 -4.40 32.54 -1.61
CA GLU A 432 -5.34 31.45 -1.36
C GLU A 432 -5.52 30.65 -2.66
N VAL A 433 -5.30 29.34 -2.61
CA VAL A 433 -5.43 28.42 -3.72
C VAL A 433 -6.22 27.20 -3.26
N GLU A 434 -7.22 26.79 -4.03
CA GLU A 434 -7.87 25.49 -3.82
C GLU A 434 -7.30 24.54 -4.86
N MET A 435 -7.17 23.26 -4.50
CA MET A 435 -6.68 22.23 -5.40
C MET A 435 -7.66 21.06 -5.36
N TYR A 436 -7.97 20.50 -6.52
CA TYR A 436 -8.99 19.46 -6.68
C TYR A 436 -8.39 18.29 -7.41
N PHE A 437 -8.58 17.07 -6.90
CA PHE A 437 -8.31 15.89 -7.70
C PHE A 437 -9.13 15.92 -8.99
N ASN A 438 -8.42 15.83 -10.11
CA ASN A 438 -9.02 15.66 -11.40
C ASN A 438 -9.87 14.38 -11.48
N GLY A 439 -11.04 14.45 -12.13
CA GLY A 439 -11.96 13.35 -12.30
C GLY A 439 -13.39 13.79 -12.61
N TYR A 440 -13.98 13.23 -13.68
CA TYR A 440 -15.36 13.57 -14.05
C TYR A 440 -16.37 13.10 -12.97
N GLN A 441 -17.35 13.97 -12.69
CA GLN A 441 -18.48 13.68 -11.80
C GLN A 441 -19.65 12.97 -12.52
N ASP A 442 -19.55 12.79 -13.84
CA ASP A 442 -20.52 12.12 -14.70
C ASP A 442 -19.92 10.90 -15.41
N GLY A 443 -20.76 10.07 -16.05
CA GLY A 443 -20.32 8.81 -16.64
C GLY A 443 -19.85 7.79 -15.59
N ILE A 444 -18.77 7.07 -15.89
CA ILE A 444 -18.25 6.02 -15.01
C ILE A 444 -17.52 6.63 -13.81
N GLN A 445 -17.91 6.22 -12.60
CA GLN A 445 -17.27 6.63 -11.35
C GLN A 445 -16.37 5.51 -10.82
N TYR A 446 -15.22 5.90 -10.26
CA TYR A 446 -14.16 5.01 -9.79
C TYR A 446 -13.75 5.40 -8.37
N THR A 447 -14.07 4.56 -7.39
CA THR A 447 -13.96 4.91 -5.96
C THR A 447 -13.16 3.85 -5.19
N PRO A 448 -11.94 4.17 -4.70
CA PRO A 448 -11.18 3.28 -3.84
C PRO A 448 -11.83 3.08 -2.46
N LEU A 449 -11.93 1.83 -2.00
CA LEU A 449 -12.40 1.45 -0.67
C LEU A 449 -11.19 1.33 0.28
N VAL A 450 -11.09 2.23 1.26
CA VAL A 450 -9.94 2.31 2.17
C VAL A 450 -9.86 1.08 3.10
N ALA A 451 -8.69 0.44 3.15
CA ALA A 451 -8.33 -0.66 4.08
C ALA A 451 -9.27 -1.88 4.08
N ALA A 452 -9.89 -2.17 2.94
CA ALA A 452 -10.93 -3.18 2.78
C ALA A 452 -10.63 -4.15 1.62
N TRP A 453 -10.60 -5.45 1.91
CA TRP A 453 -10.54 -6.49 0.90
C TRP A 453 -11.92 -7.10 0.67
N VAL A 454 -12.54 -6.81 -0.47
CA VAL A 454 -13.80 -7.43 -0.88
C VAL A 454 -13.53 -8.80 -1.49
N SER A 455 -14.21 -9.82 -0.98
CA SER A 455 -14.17 -11.18 -1.51
C SER A 455 -15.30 -11.48 -2.49
N ASP A 456 -16.43 -10.77 -2.38
CA ASP A 456 -17.59 -11.00 -3.23
C ASP A 456 -18.48 -9.75 -3.39
N HIS A 457 -19.14 -9.62 -4.55
CA HIS A 457 -20.03 -8.52 -4.91
C HIS A 457 -21.42 -9.07 -5.22
N ALA A 458 -22.43 -8.56 -4.51
CA ALA A 458 -23.78 -9.03 -4.71
C ALA A 458 -24.30 -8.62 -6.10
N LYS A 459 -24.98 -9.53 -6.79
CA LYS A 459 -25.51 -9.29 -8.14
C LYS A 459 -26.56 -8.16 -8.22
N ASN A 460 -27.04 -7.63 -7.11
CA ASN A 460 -27.83 -6.38 -7.10
C ASN A 460 -27.00 -5.11 -7.30
N GLY A 461 -25.67 -5.22 -7.32
CA GLY A 461 -24.73 -4.11 -7.50
C GLY A 461 -24.54 -3.23 -6.27
N LYS A 462 -25.30 -3.45 -5.18
CA LYS A 462 -25.38 -2.49 -4.07
C LYS A 462 -24.65 -2.88 -2.79
N LYS A 463 -24.28 -4.16 -2.66
CA LYS A 463 -23.59 -4.66 -1.46
C LYS A 463 -22.39 -5.52 -1.83
N ALA A 464 -21.35 -5.44 -1.03
CA ALA A 464 -20.15 -6.27 -1.15
C ALA A 464 -19.78 -6.88 0.21
N LEU A 465 -19.17 -8.06 0.21
CA LEU A 465 -18.71 -8.76 1.41
C LEU A 465 -17.19 -8.83 1.37
N GLY A 466 -16.56 -8.56 2.50
CA GLY A 466 -15.11 -8.58 2.60
C GLY A 466 -14.60 -8.75 4.02
N THR A 467 -13.29 -8.58 4.15
CA THR A 467 -12.56 -8.60 5.42
C THR A 467 -11.63 -7.39 5.51
N THR A 468 -11.58 -6.78 6.69
CA THR A 468 -10.57 -5.77 7.04
C THR A 468 -9.18 -6.40 7.20
N GLN A 469 -8.14 -5.58 7.28
CA GLN A 469 -6.77 -6.03 7.55
C GLN A 469 -6.64 -6.88 8.84
N GLY A 470 -7.45 -6.56 9.87
CA GLY A 470 -7.50 -7.31 11.13
C GLY A 470 -8.26 -8.64 11.05
N GLY A 471 -8.76 -9.02 9.87
CA GLY A 471 -9.57 -10.21 9.66
C GLY A 471 -11.04 -10.06 10.07
N THR A 472 -11.45 -8.87 10.55
CA THR A 472 -12.86 -8.60 10.87
C THR A 472 -13.67 -8.53 9.57
N PRO A 473 -14.69 -9.36 9.40
CA PRO A 473 -15.52 -9.29 8.20
C PRO A 473 -16.47 -8.09 8.22
N PHE A 474 -16.83 -7.63 7.03
CA PHE A 474 -17.75 -6.51 6.84
C PHE A 474 -18.67 -6.72 5.64
N ILE A 475 -19.85 -6.09 5.68
CA ILE A 475 -20.66 -5.80 4.49
C ILE A 475 -20.49 -4.33 4.15
N TYR A 476 -20.09 -4.05 2.92
CA TYR A 476 -20.06 -2.71 2.35
C TYR A 476 -21.38 -2.42 1.66
N ASN A 477 -21.94 -1.24 1.90
CA ASN A 477 -23.15 -0.74 1.26
C ASN A 477 -22.83 0.50 0.42
N SER A 478 -22.71 0.30 -0.90
CA SER A 478 -22.48 1.36 -1.90
C SER A 478 -23.49 2.49 -1.89
N THR A 479 -24.74 2.24 -1.46
CA THR A 479 -25.78 3.28 -1.51
C THR A 479 -25.61 4.28 -0.37
N GLN A 480 -24.96 3.86 0.72
CA GLN A 480 -24.74 4.68 1.91
C GLN A 480 -23.26 5.00 2.13
N ASN A 481 -22.36 4.39 1.35
CA ASN A 481 -20.91 4.40 1.57
C ASN A 481 -20.54 3.99 3.00
N THR A 482 -21.18 2.95 3.52
CA THR A 482 -20.99 2.46 4.90
C THR A 482 -20.44 1.04 4.94
N PHE A 483 -19.65 0.78 5.97
CA PHE A 483 -19.21 -0.55 6.37
C PHE A 483 -19.97 -0.99 7.60
N GLU A 484 -20.56 -2.18 7.56
CA GLU A 484 -21.18 -2.84 8.71
C GLU A 484 -20.31 -4.04 9.06
N THR A 485 -19.69 -4.04 10.25
CA THR A 485 -18.89 -5.18 10.73
C THR A 485 -19.79 -6.34 11.14
N LEU A 486 -19.32 -7.56 10.95
CA LEU A 486 -20.06 -8.75 11.35
C LEU A 486 -19.56 -9.23 12.70
N GLU A 487 -20.33 -8.95 13.75
CA GLU A 487 -20.10 -9.49 15.09
C GLU A 487 -21.26 -10.45 15.44
N THR A 488 -20.93 -11.57 16.06
CA THR A 488 -21.95 -12.46 16.64
C THR A 488 -22.65 -11.77 17.82
N PRO A 489 -23.87 -12.18 18.21
CA PRO A 489 -24.54 -11.64 19.41
C PRO A 489 -23.73 -11.76 20.71
N GLN A 490 -22.71 -12.62 20.72
CA GLN A 490 -21.78 -12.85 21.83
C GLN A 490 -20.47 -12.03 21.71
N GLY A 491 -20.34 -11.18 20.69
CA GLY A 491 -19.20 -10.27 20.50
C GLY A 491 -17.97 -10.91 19.84
N PHE A 492 -18.07 -12.11 19.27
CA PHE A 492 -16.98 -12.76 18.54
C PHE A 492 -17.13 -12.53 17.03
N ALA A 493 -16.02 -12.26 16.34
CA ALA A 493 -15.99 -12.27 14.87
C ALA A 493 -16.24 -13.70 14.37
N PRO A 494 -17.27 -13.96 13.54
CA PRO A 494 -17.66 -15.32 13.16
C PRO A 494 -16.69 -16.00 12.18
N LEU A 495 -15.66 -15.31 11.66
CA LEU A 495 -14.85 -15.82 10.56
C LEU A 495 -13.39 -16.06 10.95
N LYS A 496 -12.93 -17.28 10.67
CA LYS A 496 -11.53 -17.64 10.49
C LYS A 496 -11.28 -18.20 9.08
N ALA A 497 -11.87 -17.64 8.03
CA ALA A 497 -11.56 -18.14 6.69
C ALA A 497 -11.71 -17.15 5.53
N THR A 498 -10.95 -17.50 4.51
CA THR A 498 -10.64 -16.86 3.22
C THR A 498 -11.69 -16.90 2.12
N SER A 499 -12.88 -17.46 2.36
CA SER A 499 -13.84 -17.70 1.28
C SER A 499 -15.27 -17.48 1.73
N ALA A 500 -15.98 -16.60 1.04
CA ALA A 500 -17.40 -16.33 1.27
C ALA A 500 -18.09 -15.99 -0.06
N ALA A 501 -19.39 -16.25 -0.13
CA ALA A 501 -20.22 -15.98 -1.32
C ALA A 501 -21.62 -15.54 -0.90
N MET A 502 -22.21 -14.58 -1.59
CA MET A 502 -23.49 -13.97 -1.26
C MET A 502 -24.60 -14.36 -2.24
N SER A 503 -25.84 -14.30 -1.74
CA SER A 503 -27.00 -14.29 -2.63
C SER A 503 -27.07 -12.98 -3.42
N LYS A 504 -27.81 -12.96 -4.53
CA LYS A 504 -27.98 -11.79 -5.42
C LYS A 504 -28.34 -10.51 -4.68
N THR A 505 -29.17 -10.61 -3.66
CA THR A 505 -29.66 -9.46 -2.90
C THR A 505 -28.87 -9.20 -1.61
N ALA A 506 -27.78 -9.92 -1.37
CA ALA A 506 -27.02 -9.89 -0.12
C ALA A 506 -27.92 -10.00 1.13
N THR A 507 -28.84 -10.96 1.08
CA THR A 507 -29.68 -11.34 2.24
C THR A 507 -29.10 -12.53 2.99
N LYS A 508 -28.28 -13.32 2.30
CA LYS A 508 -27.56 -14.46 2.85
C LYS A 508 -26.13 -14.48 2.33
N ALA A 509 -25.23 -15.05 3.13
CA ALA A 509 -23.87 -15.36 2.71
C ALA A 509 -23.48 -16.77 3.17
N ALA A 510 -22.82 -17.55 2.32
CA ALA A 510 -22.12 -18.76 2.74
C ALA A 510 -20.72 -18.39 3.21
N VAL A 511 -20.32 -18.92 4.35
CA VAL A 511 -19.07 -18.60 5.03
C VAL A 511 -18.49 -19.85 5.69
N ILE A 512 -17.27 -19.73 6.22
CA ILE A 512 -16.68 -20.72 7.10
C ILE A 512 -16.57 -20.13 8.51
N ALA A 513 -17.07 -20.84 9.51
CA ALA A 513 -17.05 -20.44 10.91
C ALA A 513 -16.61 -21.60 11.82
N ASP A 514 -15.90 -21.30 12.90
CA ASP A 514 -15.63 -22.25 13.98
C ASP A 514 -16.84 -22.27 14.92
N LEU A 515 -17.79 -23.17 14.66
CA LEU A 515 -19.10 -23.17 15.29
C LEU A 515 -19.12 -23.81 16.68
N ASP A 516 -18.13 -24.66 16.99
CA ASP A 516 -18.03 -25.41 18.25
C ASP A 516 -16.81 -25.04 19.10
N GLY A 517 -15.94 -24.13 18.60
CA GLY A 517 -14.78 -23.61 19.31
C GLY A 517 -13.59 -24.57 19.32
N ASN A 518 -13.57 -25.57 18.44
CA ASN A 518 -12.52 -26.59 18.41
C ASN A 518 -11.31 -26.21 17.54
N GLY A 519 -11.34 -25.04 16.89
CA GLY A 519 -10.27 -24.54 16.03
C GLY A 519 -10.36 -25.00 14.56
N ILE A 520 -11.40 -25.74 14.18
CA ILE A 520 -11.66 -26.20 12.80
C ILE A 520 -12.91 -25.51 12.26
N GLY A 521 -12.73 -24.70 11.21
CA GLY A 521 -13.83 -24.03 10.53
C GLY A 521 -14.71 -24.97 9.71
N GLN A 522 -16.02 -24.81 9.85
CA GLN A 522 -17.07 -25.52 9.10
C GLN A 522 -17.89 -24.57 8.22
N GLY A 523 -18.47 -25.10 7.15
CA GLY A 523 -19.38 -24.34 6.30
C GLY A 523 -20.65 -23.92 7.05
N ALA A 524 -21.07 -22.68 6.87
CA ALA A 524 -22.31 -22.14 7.42
C ALA A 524 -22.97 -21.17 6.45
N VAL A 525 -24.28 -21.00 6.58
CA VAL A 525 -25.05 -19.96 5.91
C VAL A 525 -25.46 -18.93 6.93
N TRP A 526 -25.04 -17.70 6.68
CA TRP A 526 -25.36 -16.54 7.46
C TRP A 526 -26.59 -15.84 6.89
N ASP A 527 -27.61 -15.64 7.72
CA ASP A 527 -28.72 -14.73 7.43
C ASP A 527 -28.33 -13.33 7.91
N ILE A 528 -28.08 -12.44 6.95
CA ILE A 528 -27.47 -11.12 7.20
C ILE A 528 -28.40 -10.25 8.04
N SER A 529 -29.72 -10.37 7.85
CA SER A 529 -30.69 -9.53 8.55
C SER A 529 -30.86 -9.88 10.03
N SER A 530 -30.77 -11.17 10.35
CA SER A 530 -30.98 -11.68 11.71
C SER A 530 -29.69 -11.97 12.46
N GLY A 531 -28.55 -11.98 11.76
CA GLY A 531 -27.26 -12.36 12.32
C GLY A 531 -27.12 -13.87 12.57
N HIS A 532 -28.10 -14.68 12.17
CA HIS A 532 -28.16 -16.11 12.50
C HIS A 532 -27.31 -16.97 11.55
N LEU A 533 -26.51 -17.88 12.09
CA LEU A 533 -25.73 -18.87 11.32
C LEU A 533 -26.42 -20.24 11.34
N SER A 534 -26.58 -20.83 10.15
CA SER A 534 -27.11 -22.19 9.96
C SER A 534 -26.01 -23.10 9.43
N VAL A 535 -25.76 -24.21 10.10
CA VAL A 535 -24.63 -25.11 9.78
C VAL A 535 -24.88 -25.85 8.46
N LEU A 536 -23.84 -25.97 7.64
CA LEU A 536 -23.82 -26.89 6.50
C LEU A 536 -23.23 -28.24 6.94
N GLU A 537 -23.86 -29.32 6.50
CA GLU A 537 -23.46 -30.69 6.84
C GLU A 537 -22.01 -30.95 6.44
N ASP A 538 -21.20 -31.38 7.41
CA ASP A 538 -19.89 -31.97 7.18
C ASP A 538 -20.02 -33.49 7.06
N PRO A 539 -19.86 -34.08 5.87
CA PRO A 539 -19.92 -35.54 5.72
C PRO A 539 -18.87 -36.28 6.56
N SER A 540 -17.76 -35.62 6.93
CA SER A 540 -16.70 -36.18 7.76
C SER A 540 -16.86 -35.89 9.24
N ASN A 541 -17.95 -35.23 9.65
CA ASN A 541 -18.24 -34.90 11.05
C ASN A 541 -17.07 -34.16 11.74
N ASN A 542 -16.49 -33.16 11.06
CA ASN A 542 -15.37 -32.35 11.52
C ASN A 542 -14.03 -33.09 11.75
N THR A 543 -13.91 -34.34 11.30
CA THR A 543 -12.69 -35.13 11.51
C THR A 543 -11.66 -34.94 10.39
N CYS A 544 -12.09 -34.60 9.17
CA CYS A 544 -11.21 -34.36 8.03
C CYS A 544 -11.08 -32.86 7.73
N ALA A 545 -9.86 -32.32 7.80
CA ALA A 545 -9.61 -30.90 7.58
C ALA A 545 -8.23 -30.65 6.96
N LEU A 546 -8.06 -29.56 6.19
CA LEU A 546 -6.72 -29.11 5.77
C LEU A 546 -6.40 -27.76 6.39
N ALA A 547 -5.14 -27.61 6.76
CA ALA A 547 -4.57 -26.34 7.16
C ALA A 547 -4.20 -25.51 5.92
N SER A 548 -4.37 -24.20 6.04
CA SER A 548 -3.93 -23.18 5.09
C SER A 548 -3.34 -22.00 5.87
N GLN A 549 -2.83 -20.98 5.17
CA GLN A 549 -2.42 -19.71 5.80
C GLN A 549 -3.55 -19.02 6.58
N SER A 550 -4.79 -19.43 6.34
CA SER A 550 -5.99 -18.77 6.84
C SER A 550 -6.73 -19.57 7.90
N GLY A 551 -6.15 -20.71 8.32
CA GLY A 551 -6.70 -21.57 9.34
C GLY A 551 -6.92 -23.01 8.85
N VAL A 552 -7.56 -23.80 9.70
CA VAL A 552 -7.89 -25.20 9.45
C VAL A 552 -9.39 -25.30 9.17
N SER A 553 -9.78 -25.91 8.06
CA SER A 553 -11.20 -26.08 7.72
C SER A 553 -11.53 -27.46 7.15
N SER A 554 -12.74 -27.95 7.45
CA SER A 554 -13.29 -29.17 6.87
C SER A 554 -14.04 -28.94 5.56
N HIS A 555 -14.27 -27.67 5.22
CA HIS A 555 -14.94 -27.23 4.01
C HIS A 555 -14.09 -26.25 3.21
N SER A 556 -14.40 -26.15 1.92
CA SER A 556 -14.04 -25.00 1.09
C SER A 556 -15.31 -24.54 0.40
N ILE A 557 -15.75 -23.30 0.67
CA ILE A 557 -16.94 -22.70 0.06
C ILE A 557 -16.45 -21.82 -1.08
N TRP A 558 -17.10 -21.90 -2.24
CA TRP A 558 -16.68 -21.13 -3.42
C TRP A 558 -17.78 -20.23 -3.98
N ASP A 559 -19.05 -20.66 -3.97
CA ASP A 559 -20.14 -19.87 -4.56
C ASP A 559 -21.53 -20.21 -3.99
N MET A 560 -22.51 -19.33 -4.22
CA MET A 560 -23.91 -19.46 -3.82
C MET A 560 -24.84 -19.04 -4.97
N ASP A 561 -25.99 -19.71 -5.13
CA ASP A 561 -26.99 -19.29 -6.13
C ASP A 561 -27.67 -17.96 -5.77
N ASP A 562 -28.23 -17.28 -6.77
CA ASP A 562 -28.83 -15.95 -6.59
C ASP A 562 -29.91 -15.90 -5.49
N ALA A 563 -30.63 -17.00 -5.29
CA ALA A 563 -31.70 -17.11 -4.30
C ALA A 563 -31.22 -17.48 -2.88
N GLY A 564 -29.93 -17.81 -2.72
CA GLY A 564 -29.37 -18.31 -1.46
C GLY A 564 -30.05 -19.58 -0.96
N LYS A 565 -30.31 -20.51 -1.87
CA LYS A 565 -30.87 -21.86 -1.63
C LYS A 565 -29.82 -22.95 -1.77
N THR A 566 -28.75 -22.71 -2.52
CA THR A 566 -27.75 -23.71 -2.85
C THR A 566 -26.37 -23.11 -2.75
N VAL A 567 -25.48 -23.83 -2.08
CA VAL A 567 -24.06 -23.46 -1.91
C VAL A 567 -23.20 -24.53 -2.56
N VAL A 568 -22.09 -24.13 -3.16
CA VAL A 568 -21.16 -25.07 -3.80
C VAL A 568 -19.74 -24.90 -3.30
N GLY A 569 -19.01 -26.02 -3.31
CA GLY A 569 -17.61 -26.06 -2.98
C GLY A 569 -17.11 -27.48 -2.79
N ASN A 570 -16.31 -27.72 -1.75
CA ASN A 570 -15.71 -29.03 -1.48
C ASN A 570 -15.87 -29.47 -0.03
N SER A 571 -16.33 -30.71 0.16
CA SER A 571 -16.21 -31.44 1.42
C SER A 571 -14.96 -32.33 1.41
N ARG A 572 -14.63 -32.99 2.52
CA ARG A 572 -13.44 -33.83 2.65
C ARG A 572 -13.76 -35.31 2.89
N ARG A 573 -12.85 -36.17 2.45
CA ARG A 573 -12.87 -37.61 2.72
C ARG A 573 -11.49 -38.17 3.06
N PRO A 574 -11.41 -39.18 3.93
CA PRO A 574 -10.13 -39.77 4.35
C PRO A 574 -9.45 -40.56 3.22
N ASN A 575 -8.11 -40.47 3.15
CA ASN A 575 -7.32 -41.29 2.22
C ASN A 575 -7.36 -42.79 2.59
N THR A 576 -7.64 -43.13 3.84
CA THR A 576 -7.68 -44.52 4.31
C THR A 576 -8.97 -45.26 3.94
N GLY A 577 -9.93 -44.59 3.29
CA GLY A 577 -11.30 -45.08 3.12
C GLY A 577 -12.14 -44.89 4.38
N GLY A 578 -13.47 -44.94 4.23
CA GLY A 578 -14.44 -44.61 5.29
C GLY A 578 -15.07 -43.22 5.14
N VAL A 579 -15.74 -42.77 6.19
CA VAL A 579 -16.47 -41.48 6.23
C VAL A 579 -15.70 -40.42 7.03
N GLU A 580 -15.15 -40.81 8.19
CA GLU A 580 -14.41 -39.95 9.10
C GLU A 580 -12.89 -40.24 9.03
N CYS A 581 -12.07 -39.20 9.24
CA CYS A 581 -10.62 -39.34 9.37
C CYS A 581 -10.26 -39.86 10.76
N ALA A 582 -9.25 -40.73 10.83
CA ALA A 582 -8.70 -41.21 12.10
C ALA A 582 -8.05 -40.06 12.90
N PRO A 583 -7.94 -40.18 14.24
CA PRO A 583 -7.17 -39.23 15.05
C PRO A 583 -5.78 -38.98 14.46
N ASP A 584 -5.35 -37.72 14.47
CA ASP A 584 -4.07 -37.24 13.90
C ASP A 584 -3.90 -37.44 12.37
N LYS A 585 -4.99 -37.79 11.66
CA LYS A 585 -5.01 -37.98 10.20
C LYS A 585 -5.96 -37.02 9.47
N ALA A 586 -6.39 -35.93 10.11
CA ALA A 586 -7.29 -34.94 9.52
C ALA A 586 -6.78 -34.39 8.17
N SER A 587 -5.47 -34.11 8.08
CA SER A 587 -4.80 -33.63 6.87
C SER A 587 -4.55 -34.70 5.79
N SER A 588 -4.74 -35.98 6.13
CA SER A 588 -4.68 -37.11 5.19
C SER A 588 -6.04 -37.35 4.54
N SER A 589 -6.55 -36.30 3.89
CA SER A 589 -7.86 -36.28 3.24
C SER A 589 -7.77 -35.68 1.84
N TYR A 590 -8.75 -36.01 0.99
CA TYR A 590 -8.92 -35.43 -0.34
C TYR A 590 -10.24 -34.66 -0.45
N GLY A 591 -10.27 -33.66 -1.34
CA GLY A 591 -11.45 -32.86 -1.63
C GLY A 591 -12.43 -33.58 -2.54
N VAL A 592 -13.72 -33.49 -2.21
CA VAL A 592 -14.83 -33.97 -3.05
C VAL A 592 -15.71 -32.77 -3.38
N PRO A 593 -15.97 -32.48 -4.67
CA PRO A 593 -16.91 -31.44 -5.07
C PRO A 593 -18.31 -31.73 -4.50
N THR A 594 -18.93 -30.74 -3.87
CA THR A 594 -20.15 -30.90 -3.08
C THR A 594 -21.06 -29.69 -3.22
N VAL A 595 -22.35 -29.96 -3.21
CA VAL A 595 -23.42 -28.97 -3.17
C VAL A 595 -24.19 -29.12 -1.86
N TRP A 596 -24.53 -28.02 -1.21
CA TRP A 596 -25.35 -27.99 0.00
C TRP A 596 -26.69 -27.31 -0.25
N ASP A 597 -27.77 -27.92 0.26
CA ASP A 597 -29.08 -27.28 0.34
C ASP A 597 -29.13 -26.39 1.58
N VAL A 598 -29.30 -25.08 1.39
CA VAL A 598 -29.26 -24.08 2.47
C VAL A 598 -30.37 -24.28 3.50
N LYS A 599 -31.53 -24.82 3.08
CA LYS A 599 -32.69 -24.97 3.98
C LYS A 599 -32.50 -26.13 4.96
N THR A 600 -31.91 -27.22 4.49
CA THR A 600 -31.72 -28.46 5.25
C THR A 600 -30.31 -28.61 5.79
N GLY A 601 -29.35 -27.84 5.27
CA GLY A 601 -27.91 -27.99 5.50
C GLY A 601 -27.29 -29.17 4.77
N LYS A 602 -28.08 -30.01 4.08
CA LYS A 602 -27.65 -31.32 3.62
C LYS A 602 -26.62 -31.25 2.48
N ALA A 603 -25.55 -32.02 2.60
CA ALA A 603 -24.48 -32.17 1.61
C ALA A 603 -24.82 -33.22 0.54
N THR A 604 -24.57 -32.90 -0.72
CA THR A 604 -24.69 -33.81 -1.87
C THR A 604 -23.41 -33.77 -2.70
N PRO A 605 -22.59 -34.84 -2.68
CA PRO A 605 -21.38 -34.93 -3.51
C PRO A 605 -21.71 -34.95 -5.01
N LEU A 606 -20.95 -34.20 -5.80
CA LEU A 606 -21.00 -34.20 -7.27
C LEU A 606 -20.01 -35.23 -7.83
N THR A 607 -20.33 -36.51 -7.69
CA THR A 607 -19.44 -37.61 -8.11
C THR A 607 -19.80 -38.24 -9.46
N ASP A 608 -20.83 -37.74 -10.15
CA ASP A 608 -21.15 -38.22 -11.49
C ASP A 608 -19.94 -38.05 -12.42
N GLY A 609 -19.57 -39.11 -13.15
CA GLY A 609 -18.39 -39.12 -14.01
C GLY A 609 -17.02 -39.02 -13.31
N LEU A 610 -16.98 -38.99 -11.97
CA LEU A 610 -15.74 -38.92 -11.19
C LEU A 610 -15.46 -40.24 -10.46
N GLU A 611 -14.28 -40.82 -10.71
CA GLU A 611 -13.75 -41.97 -9.97
C GLU A 611 -12.50 -41.56 -9.19
N PHE A 612 -12.57 -41.58 -7.86
CA PHE A 612 -11.41 -41.30 -7.01
C PHE A 612 -10.55 -42.56 -6.89
N ILE A 613 -9.34 -42.52 -7.47
CA ILE A 613 -8.41 -43.65 -7.53
C ILE A 613 -7.14 -43.38 -6.70
N PRO A 614 -6.52 -44.40 -6.08
CA PRO A 614 -5.24 -44.22 -5.41
C PRO A 614 -4.18 -43.68 -6.37
N ARG A 615 -3.38 -42.72 -5.92
CA ARG A 615 -2.27 -42.18 -6.72
C ARG A 615 -1.21 -43.24 -6.99
N SER A 616 -0.52 -43.08 -8.11
CA SER A 616 0.62 -43.93 -8.46
C SER A 616 1.83 -43.76 -7.54
N TRP A 617 1.91 -42.63 -6.83
CA TRP A 617 2.97 -42.31 -5.86
C TRP A 617 2.40 -41.55 -4.65
N GLY A 618 2.81 -41.97 -3.45
CA GLY A 618 2.40 -41.37 -2.16
C GLY A 618 1.04 -41.84 -1.64
N ASP A 619 0.68 -41.38 -0.45
CA ASP A 619 -0.53 -41.80 0.28
C ASP A 619 -1.73 -40.87 0.00
N GLY A 620 -2.20 -40.81 -1.26
CA GLY A 620 -3.31 -39.92 -1.67
C GLY A 620 -4.15 -40.41 -2.84
N TYR A 621 -5.12 -39.59 -3.28
CA TYR A 621 -6.03 -39.90 -4.40
C TYR A 621 -5.86 -38.95 -5.58
N GLU A 622 -6.06 -39.49 -6.77
CA GLU A 622 -6.28 -38.82 -8.03
C GLU A 622 -7.76 -39.00 -8.44
N VAL A 623 -8.25 -38.18 -9.35
CA VAL A 623 -9.62 -38.22 -9.85
C VAL A 623 -9.58 -38.59 -11.33
N ARG A 624 -10.13 -39.76 -11.68
CA ARG A 624 -10.36 -40.16 -13.06
C ARG A 624 -11.71 -39.62 -13.52
N ILE A 625 -11.69 -38.83 -14.58
CA ILE A 625 -12.81 -38.12 -15.17
C ILE A 625 -13.29 -38.91 -16.40
N ASN A 626 -14.56 -39.31 -16.39
CA ASN A 626 -15.24 -40.09 -17.42
C ASN A 626 -14.47 -41.36 -17.87
N GLY A 627 -13.62 -41.91 -17.00
CA GLY A 627 -12.82 -43.10 -17.30
C GLY A 627 -11.59 -42.86 -18.18
N GLU A 628 -11.29 -41.62 -18.57
CA GLU A 628 -10.32 -41.33 -19.64
C GLU A 628 -9.14 -40.45 -19.20
N ARG A 629 -9.42 -39.38 -18.45
CA ARG A 629 -8.42 -38.38 -18.03
C ARG A 629 -8.26 -38.41 -16.51
N THR A 630 -7.05 -38.20 -16.02
CA THR A 630 -6.77 -38.19 -14.57
C THR A 630 -6.30 -36.80 -14.11
N GLU A 631 -6.86 -36.33 -13.01
CA GLU A 631 -6.54 -35.08 -12.34
C GLU A 631 -6.08 -35.31 -10.91
N ALA A 632 -5.14 -34.48 -10.41
CA ALA A 632 -4.66 -34.65 -9.04
C ALA A 632 -5.74 -34.30 -7.99
N TRP A 633 -6.62 -33.36 -8.33
CA TRP A 633 -7.81 -32.99 -7.56
C TRP A 633 -8.87 -32.40 -8.51
N VAL A 634 -10.12 -32.40 -8.05
CA VAL A 634 -11.24 -31.70 -8.69
C VAL A 634 -11.99 -30.91 -7.61
N ARG A 635 -12.46 -29.72 -7.98
CA ARG A 635 -13.27 -28.86 -7.10
C ARG A 635 -14.46 -28.29 -7.84
N ALA A 636 -15.49 -27.87 -7.11
CA ALA A 636 -16.59 -27.09 -7.67
C ALA A 636 -16.41 -25.61 -7.27
N ASP A 637 -16.53 -24.73 -8.25
CA ASP A 637 -16.08 -23.33 -8.16
C ASP A 637 -17.23 -22.33 -8.25
N LYS A 638 -18.20 -22.54 -9.15
CA LYS A 638 -19.27 -21.58 -9.44
C LYS A 638 -20.61 -22.29 -9.63
N ILE A 639 -21.70 -21.59 -9.36
CA ILE A 639 -23.07 -22.06 -9.57
C ILE A 639 -23.89 -20.99 -10.31
N SER A 640 -24.70 -21.42 -11.28
CA SER A 640 -25.62 -20.53 -12.00
C SER A 640 -26.63 -19.89 -11.05
N GLY A 641 -27.13 -18.69 -11.37
CA GLY A 641 -28.12 -18.00 -10.55
C GLY A 641 -29.40 -18.80 -10.24
N ASN A 642 -29.81 -19.71 -11.11
CA ASN A 642 -30.95 -20.62 -10.87
C ASN A 642 -30.62 -21.91 -10.11
N GLY A 643 -29.35 -22.13 -9.73
CA GLY A 643 -28.87 -23.27 -8.97
C GLY A 643 -28.70 -24.59 -9.72
N LYS A 644 -28.88 -24.64 -11.05
CA LYS A 644 -28.89 -25.92 -11.81
C LYS A 644 -27.56 -26.34 -12.42
N THR A 645 -26.74 -25.37 -12.79
CA THR A 645 -25.46 -25.61 -13.43
C THR A 645 -24.35 -25.26 -12.47
N VAL A 646 -23.45 -26.20 -12.23
CA VAL A 646 -22.24 -26.00 -11.43
C VAL A 646 -21.05 -26.15 -12.36
N THR A 647 -20.06 -25.28 -12.23
CA THR A 647 -18.77 -25.45 -12.90
C THR A 647 -17.67 -25.69 -11.87
N GLY A 648 -16.58 -26.32 -12.29
CA GLY A 648 -15.47 -26.64 -11.41
C GLY A 648 -14.17 -26.84 -12.16
N SER A 649 -13.08 -26.97 -11.41
CA SER A 649 -11.74 -27.05 -11.98
C SER A 649 -10.96 -28.26 -11.49
N GLY A 650 -10.00 -28.67 -12.31
CA GLY A 650 -8.99 -29.68 -12.00
C GLY A 650 -7.58 -29.09 -11.90
N ASN A 651 -6.66 -29.88 -11.35
CA ASN A 651 -5.29 -29.45 -11.06
C ASN A 651 -4.39 -29.27 -12.30
N ASN A 652 -4.33 -30.27 -13.18
CA ASN A 652 -3.41 -30.29 -14.30
C ASN A 652 -3.93 -29.35 -15.38
N ASN A 653 -3.06 -28.44 -15.81
CA ASN A 653 -3.34 -27.43 -16.84
C ASN A 653 -4.56 -26.55 -16.57
N ASN A 654 -4.97 -26.42 -15.31
CA ASN A 654 -6.13 -25.61 -14.99
C ASN A 654 -7.34 -26.06 -15.81
N SER A 655 -7.71 -27.35 -15.82
CA SER A 655 -8.83 -27.83 -16.64
C SER A 655 -10.20 -27.39 -16.09
N GLN A 656 -11.18 -27.14 -16.96
CA GLN A 656 -12.55 -26.79 -16.60
C GLN A 656 -13.54 -27.96 -16.79
N LEU A 657 -14.49 -28.08 -15.85
CA LEU A 657 -15.57 -29.06 -15.80
C LEU A 657 -16.92 -28.34 -15.59
N ALA A 658 -18.00 -29.02 -15.96
CA ALA A 658 -19.36 -28.58 -15.67
C ALA A 658 -20.28 -29.75 -15.31
N TRP A 659 -21.14 -29.55 -14.31
CA TRP A 659 -22.28 -30.39 -13.98
C TRP A 659 -23.56 -29.65 -14.34
N VAL A 660 -24.27 -30.13 -15.36
CA VAL A 660 -25.56 -29.58 -15.80
C VAL A 660 -26.65 -30.53 -15.34
N ASP A 661 -27.54 -30.06 -14.46
CA ASP A 661 -28.52 -30.92 -13.78
C ASP A 661 -27.87 -32.16 -13.14
N GLY A 662 -26.66 -31.97 -12.57
CA GLY A 662 -25.87 -33.01 -11.91
C GLY A 662 -25.07 -33.95 -12.83
N LYS A 663 -25.15 -33.78 -14.15
CA LYS A 663 -24.40 -34.60 -15.13
C LYS A 663 -23.11 -33.96 -15.55
N LEU A 664 -22.00 -34.70 -15.47
CA LEU A 664 -20.67 -34.18 -15.79
C LEU A 664 -20.39 -34.04 -17.29
N ARG A 665 -19.77 -32.92 -17.68
CA ARG A 665 -19.15 -32.63 -18.97
C ARG A 665 -17.70 -32.17 -18.76
N ASP A 666 -16.77 -32.74 -19.51
CA ASP A 666 -15.35 -32.37 -19.48
C ASP A 666 -15.05 -31.29 -20.52
N LEU A 667 -15.27 -30.03 -20.14
CA LEU A 667 -15.11 -28.88 -21.04
C LEU A 667 -13.66 -28.69 -21.50
N TYR A 668 -12.68 -29.08 -20.69
CA TYR A 668 -11.27 -29.05 -21.10
C TYR A 668 -11.01 -30.00 -22.26
N LYS A 669 -11.45 -31.26 -22.15
CA LYS A 669 -11.29 -32.26 -23.21
C LYS A 669 -12.04 -31.84 -24.48
N ASP A 670 -13.28 -31.38 -24.32
CA ASP A 670 -14.17 -31.13 -25.44
C ASP A 670 -13.86 -29.81 -26.17
N PHE A 671 -13.45 -28.77 -25.44
CA PHE A 671 -13.35 -27.40 -25.96
C PHE A 671 -12.02 -26.68 -25.67
N GLY A 672 -11.11 -27.31 -24.92
CA GLY A 672 -9.87 -26.68 -24.46
C GLY A 672 -10.07 -25.70 -23.30
N ALA A 673 -11.20 -25.79 -22.59
CA ALA A 673 -11.61 -24.86 -21.55
C ALA A 673 -10.67 -24.85 -20.32
N LEU A 674 -10.11 -23.68 -20.04
CA LEU A 674 -9.26 -23.39 -18.89
C LEU A 674 -10.07 -23.02 -17.65
N ASN A 675 -9.41 -23.07 -16.50
CA ASN A 675 -10.00 -22.79 -15.21
C ASN A 675 -10.52 -21.35 -15.15
N SER A 676 -11.55 -21.19 -14.32
CA SER A 676 -12.37 -20.00 -14.24
C SER A 676 -13.36 -19.92 -15.40
N SER A 677 -14.63 -19.84 -15.02
CA SER A 677 -15.74 -19.74 -15.95
C SER A 677 -16.82 -18.87 -15.33
N VAL A 678 -17.61 -18.24 -16.20
CA VAL A 678 -18.78 -17.47 -15.82
C VAL A 678 -20.02 -18.12 -16.45
N ILE A 679 -21.15 -18.08 -15.75
CA ILE A 679 -22.36 -18.81 -16.11
C ILE A 679 -23.52 -17.82 -16.21
N SER A 680 -24.34 -17.93 -17.26
CA SER A 680 -25.58 -17.16 -17.34
C SER A 680 -26.54 -17.51 -16.20
N TYR A 681 -27.44 -16.58 -15.85
CA TYR A 681 -28.41 -16.76 -14.77
C TYR A 681 -29.21 -18.07 -14.89
N ASP A 682 -29.63 -18.42 -16.11
CA ASP A 682 -30.39 -19.63 -16.42
C ASP A 682 -29.55 -20.92 -16.45
N GLY A 683 -28.23 -20.82 -16.31
CA GLY A 683 -27.31 -21.96 -16.36
C GLY A 683 -27.11 -22.56 -17.75
N GLU A 684 -27.69 -21.96 -18.80
CA GLU A 684 -27.64 -22.51 -20.17
C GLU A 684 -26.33 -22.15 -20.89
N ARG A 685 -25.67 -21.04 -20.56
CA ARG A 685 -24.45 -20.57 -21.24
C ARG A 685 -23.29 -20.47 -20.25
N ILE A 686 -22.14 -21.02 -20.61
CA ILE A 686 -20.93 -21.02 -19.79
C ILE A 686 -19.78 -20.47 -20.64
N ALA A 687 -19.18 -19.37 -20.21
CA ALA A 687 -18.02 -18.78 -20.87
C ALA A 687 -16.72 -19.10 -20.13
N PHE A 688 -15.66 -19.36 -20.90
CA PHE A 688 -14.35 -19.76 -20.38
C PHE A 688 -13.22 -19.37 -21.34
N GLY A 689 -12.03 -19.13 -20.79
CA GLY A 689 -10.81 -19.05 -21.60
C GLY A 689 -10.49 -20.42 -22.21
N ALA A 690 -9.95 -20.43 -23.43
CA ALA A 690 -9.65 -21.67 -24.15
C ALA A 690 -8.22 -21.70 -24.68
N GLN A 691 -7.66 -22.92 -24.78
CA GLN A 691 -6.37 -23.17 -25.40
C GLN A 691 -6.36 -24.47 -26.20
N ARG A 692 -5.43 -24.57 -27.15
CA ARG A 692 -5.08 -25.82 -27.83
C ARG A 692 -3.67 -26.27 -27.45
N GLY A 693 -3.46 -27.58 -27.37
CA GLY A 693 -2.16 -28.16 -27.02
C GLY A 693 -1.87 -28.17 -25.52
N PHE A 694 -0.61 -28.50 -25.15
CA PHE A 694 -0.20 -28.76 -23.76
C PHE A 694 1.20 -28.20 -23.48
N GLY A 695 1.42 -27.68 -22.27
CA GLY A 695 2.74 -27.25 -21.79
C GLY A 695 3.36 -26.18 -22.67
N ARG A 696 4.62 -26.37 -23.10
CA ARG A 696 5.32 -25.43 -24.01
C ARG A 696 4.71 -25.33 -25.42
N ARG A 697 3.67 -26.12 -25.71
CA ARG A 697 2.91 -26.09 -26.98
C ARG A 697 1.43 -25.73 -26.73
N ALA A 698 1.14 -25.05 -25.63
CA ALA A 698 -0.18 -24.47 -25.38
C ALA A 698 -0.29 -23.14 -26.13
N PHE A 699 -1.33 -23.01 -26.94
CA PHE A 699 -1.65 -21.79 -27.70
C PHE A 699 -3.02 -21.30 -27.25
N GLY A 700 -3.13 -20.05 -26.83
CA GLY A 700 -4.41 -19.46 -26.47
C GLY A 700 -5.34 -19.36 -27.68
N GLU A 701 -6.64 -19.60 -27.46
CA GLU A 701 -7.70 -19.52 -28.48
C GLU A 701 -8.75 -18.44 -28.15
N GLY A 702 -8.49 -17.60 -27.14
CA GLY A 702 -9.43 -16.59 -26.66
C GLY A 702 -10.51 -17.18 -25.75
N VAL A 703 -11.66 -16.52 -25.67
CA VAL A 703 -12.80 -16.91 -24.84
C VAL A 703 -13.89 -17.53 -25.70
N LYS A 704 -14.44 -18.66 -25.25
CA LYS A 704 -15.56 -19.36 -25.89
C LYS A 704 -16.76 -19.41 -24.93
N VAL A 705 -17.96 -19.49 -25.51
CA VAL A 705 -19.21 -19.75 -24.78
C VAL A 705 -19.79 -21.08 -25.25
N TRP A 706 -19.95 -22.02 -24.33
CA TRP A 706 -20.68 -23.26 -24.57
C TRP A 706 -22.14 -23.10 -24.12
N ASN A 707 -23.08 -23.49 -24.99
CA ASN A 707 -24.49 -23.57 -24.66
C ASN A 707 -24.85 -25.01 -24.29
N ALA A 708 -25.13 -25.26 -23.00
CA ALA A 708 -25.38 -26.58 -22.45
C ALA A 708 -26.65 -27.26 -22.98
N LYS A 709 -27.58 -26.51 -23.57
CA LYS A 709 -28.85 -27.03 -24.08
C LYS A 709 -28.80 -27.42 -25.55
N THR A 710 -28.06 -26.67 -26.35
CA THR A 710 -27.91 -26.89 -27.79
C THR A 710 -26.60 -27.60 -28.14
N ASP A 711 -25.65 -27.65 -27.21
CA ASP A 711 -24.25 -28.09 -27.38
C ASP A 711 -23.46 -27.24 -28.39
N GLU A 712 -23.98 -26.06 -28.76
CA GLU A 712 -23.30 -25.12 -29.64
C GLU A 712 -22.20 -24.35 -28.89
N VAL A 713 -21.11 -24.04 -29.59
CA VAL A 713 -19.99 -23.24 -29.06
C VAL A 713 -19.83 -22.00 -29.92
N THR A 714 -19.88 -20.83 -29.26
CA THR A 714 -19.62 -19.53 -29.89
C THR A 714 -18.24 -19.04 -29.48
N ASN A 715 -17.44 -18.54 -30.43
CA ASN A 715 -16.16 -17.93 -30.14
C ASN A 715 -16.35 -16.42 -29.95
N LEU A 716 -15.95 -15.88 -28.78
CA LEU A 716 -15.94 -14.45 -28.51
C LEU A 716 -14.60 -13.78 -28.88
N GLY A 717 -13.61 -14.58 -29.29
CA GLY A 717 -12.25 -14.10 -29.55
C GLY A 717 -11.53 -13.70 -28.27
N GLY A 718 -10.54 -12.84 -28.42
CA GLY A 718 -9.76 -12.28 -27.32
C GLY A 718 -8.99 -11.06 -27.80
N LEU A 719 -8.20 -10.48 -26.90
CA LEU A 719 -7.28 -9.39 -27.24
C LEU A 719 -6.26 -9.84 -28.29
N ARG A 720 -5.66 -8.88 -28.98
CA ARG A 720 -4.70 -9.06 -30.05
C ARG A 720 -3.32 -8.58 -29.62
N TRP A 721 -2.30 -9.43 -29.82
CA TRP A 721 -0.90 -9.02 -29.68
C TRP A 721 -0.54 -7.85 -30.58
N CYS A 722 0.28 -6.93 -30.06
CA CYS A 722 0.82 -5.75 -30.74
C CYS A 722 -0.23 -4.72 -31.21
N GLU A 723 -1.51 -4.98 -31.00
CA GLU A 723 -2.61 -4.04 -31.21
C GLU A 723 -3.16 -3.62 -29.86
N ASP A 724 -3.64 -4.58 -29.06
CA ASP A 724 -4.21 -4.29 -27.73
C ASP A 724 -3.16 -4.46 -26.62
N VAL A 725 -2.25 -5.43 -26.77
CA VAL A 725 -1.30 -5.83 -25.71
C VAL A 725 0.09 -6.17 -26.26
N PRO A 726 1.18 -5.78 -25.59
CA PRO A 726 2.53 -6.11 -26.03
C PRO A 726 2.85 -7.59 -25.82
N TYR A 727 3.72 -8.15 -26.67
CA TYR A 727 4.26 -9.49 -26.51
C TYR A 727 5.73 -9.44 -26.10
N TYR A 728 6.02 -9.95 -24.91
CA TYR A 728 7.37 -10.03 -24.37
C TYR A 728 7.92 -11.45 -24.46
N GLN A 729 9.02 -11.60 -25.20
CA GLN A 729 9.85 -12.80 -25.15
C GLN A 729 11.06 -12.51 -24.26
N PHE A 730 11.06 -13.06 -23.05
CA PHE A 730 11.95 -12.65 -21.96
C PHE A 730 11.83 -11.15 -21.67
N ILE A 731 12.88 -10.37 -21.92
CA ILE A 731 12.91 -8.91 -21.70
C ILE A 731 12.67 -8.11 -22.98
N TYR A 732 12.51 -8.76 -24.13
CA TYR A 732 12.35 -8.09 -25.42
C TYR A 732 10.88 -7.96 -25.80
N ASN A 733 10.42 -6.73 -26.02
CA ASN A 733 9.13 -6.45 -26.64
C ASN A 733 9.23 -6.71 -28.15
N LEU A 734 8.63 -7.78 -28.64
CA LEU A 734 8.68 -8.12 -30.06
C LEU A 734 7.75 -7.25 -30.91
N CYS A 735 6.78 -6.57 -30.29
CA CYS A 735 5.91 -5.60 -30.96
C CYS A 735 6.64 -4.28 -31.27
N ALA A 736 7.70 -3.97 -30.52
CA ALA A 736 8.46 -2.73 -30.66
C ALA A 736 9.74 -2.93 -31.48
N ALA A 737 10.37 -1.82 -31.86
CA ALA A 737 11.69 -1.84 -32.49
C ALA A 737 12.72 -2.54 -31.59
N PRO A 738 13.64 -3.36 -32.16
CA PRO A 738 13.92 -3.54 -33.59
C PRO A 738 13.08 -4.63 -34.28
N TYR A 739 12.18 -5.32 -33.58
CA TYR A 739 11.50 -6.51 -34.10
C TYR A 739 10.25 -6.18 -34.92
N ASN A 740 9.42 -5.24 -34.43
CA ASN A 740 8.20 -4.76 -35.11
C ASN A 740 7.30 -5.89 -35.66
N MET A 741 7.15 -6.98 -34.91
CA MET A 741 6.30 -8.09 -35.32
C MET A 741 4.82 -7.70 -35.26
N SER A 742 4.04 -8.20 -36.23
CA SER A 742 2.59 -8.04 -36.30
C SER A 742 1.85 -9.02 -35.39
N HIS A 743 0.56 -8.75 -35.15
CA HIS A 743 -0.34 -9.68 -34.48
C HIS A 743 -0.28 -11.08 -35.10
N GLU A 744 -0.40 -11.17 -36.42
CA GLU A 744 -0.48 -12.44 -37.16
C GLU A 744 0.78 -13.28 -36.96
N GLU A 745 1.96 -12.67 -37.04
CA GLU A 745 3.24 -13.36 -36.84
C GLU A 745 3.36 -13.93 -35.43
N ILE A 746 2.90 -13.19 -34.41
CA ILE A 746 2.96 -13.65 -33.01
C ILE A 746 1.88 -14.72 -32.75
N ALA A 747 0.66 -14.51 -33.25
CA ALA A 747 -0.45 -15.44 -33.08
C ALA A 747 -0.15 -16.82 -33.69
N GLU A 748 0.64 -16.89 -34.77
CA GLU A 748 1.10 -18.16 -35.35
C GLU A 748 1.99 -18.96 -34.39
N ILE A 749 2.84 -18.30 -33.60
CA ILE A 749 3.84 -18.97 -32.73
C ILE A 749 3.42 -19.07 -31.27
N ALA A 750 2.49 -18.24 -30.80
CA ALA A 750 2.06 -18.17 -29.40
C ALA A 750 0.53 -18.30 -29.21
N GLY A 751 -0.26 -18.21 -30.27
CA GLY A 751 -1.72 -18.13 -30.17
C GLY A 751 -2.18 -16.76 -29.68
N LEU A 752 -3.45 -16.65 -29.31
CA LEU A 752 -3.99 -15.42 -28.71
C LEU A 752 -3.51 -15.26 -27.26
N PRO A 753 -3.44 -14.02 -26.75
CA PRO A 753 -3.30 -13.77 -25.32
C PRO A 753 -4.34 -14.55 -24.51
N LEU A 754 -3.88 -15.19 -23.43
CA LEU A 754 -4.77 -15.92 -22.54
C LEU A 754 -5.57 -14.93 -21.69
N ASN A 755 -6.89 -15.09 -21.72
CA ASN A 755 -7.80 -14.29 -20.92
C ASN A 755 -8.55 -15.21 -19.94
N MET A 756 -8.31 -15.00 -18.65
CA MET A 756 -9.00 -15.68 -17.57
C MET A 756 -10.24 -14.88 -17.21
N VAL A 757 -11.43 -15.39 -17.52
CA VAL A 757 -12.70 -14.75 -17.14
C VAL A 757 -12.85 -14.75 -15.62
N LEU A 758 -13.37 -13.67 -15.05
CA LEU A 758 -13.51 -13.50 -13.60
C LEU A 758 -14.97 -13.43 -13.17
N ASP A 759 -15.75 -12.55 -13.79
CA ASP A 759 -17.18 -12.43 -13.52
C ASP A 759 -17.96 -11.89 -14.74
N ALA A 760 -19.28 -11.94 -14.68
CA ALA A 760 -20.16 -11.49 -15.75
C ALA A 760 -21.55 -11.07 -15.23
N ASN A 761 -22.28 -10.35 -16.08
CA ASN A 761 -23.70 -10.06 -15.87
C ASN A 761 -24.59 -11.26 -16.24
N ASP A 762 -25.89 -11.21 -15.90
CA ASP A 762 -26.80 -12.37 -15.96
C ASP A 762 -26.91 -13.00 -17.36
N ASP A 763 -26.79 -12.20 -18.42
CA ASP A 763 -26.96 -12.63 -19.81
C ASP A 763 -25.63 -12.78 -20.56
N LEU A 764 -24.49 -12.66 -19.87
CA LEU A 764 -23.13 -12.71 -20.42
C LEU A 764 -22.86 -11.66 -21.53
N SER A 765 -23.64 -10.59 -21.59
CA SER A 765 -23.38 -9.47 -22.50
C SER A 765 -22.23 -8.58 -22.04
N VAL A 766 -21.87 -8.65 -20.75
CA VAL A 766 -20.64 -8.09 -20.17
C VAL A 766 -19.90 -9.19 -19.45
N ILE A 767 -18.64 -9.42 -19.81
CA ILE A 767 -17.75 -10.39 -19.17
C ILE A 767 -16.46 -9.68 -18.82
N THR A 768 -16.01 -9.79 -17.59
CA THR A 768 -14.71 -9.26 -17.17
C THR A 768 -13.71 -10.38 -17.01
N GLY A 769 -12.43 -10.03 -17.11
CA GLY A 769 -11.36 -10.98 -17.02
C GLY A 769 -10.03 -10.37 -16.61
N ARG A 770 -9.02 -11.22 -16.70
CA ARG A 770 -7.63 -10.89 -16.44
C ARG A 770 -6.77 -11.44 -17.56
N LEU A 771 -5.96 -10.57 -18.13
CA LEU A 771 -4.93 -10.92 -19.09
C LEU A 771 -3.78 -11.64 -18.39
N LEU A 772 -3.32 -12.74 -18.99
CA LEU A 772 -2.15 -13.49 -18.54
C LEU A 772 -1.05 -13.43 -19.62
N ILE A 773 0.10 -12.83 -19.28
CA ILE A 773 1.31 -12.83 -20.11
C ILE A 773 2.36 -13.71 -19.43
N ASN A 774 2.84 -14.74 -20.14
CA ASN A 774 3.77 -15.74 -19.58
C ASN A 774 3.28 -16.38 -18.27
N GLY A 775 1.95 -16.49 -18.08
CA GLY A 775 1.33 -17.03 -16.87
C GLY A 775 1.23 -16.05 -15.70
N MET A 776 1.70 -14.80 -15.85
CA MET A 776 1.57 -13.75 -14.84
C MET A 776 0.41 -12.80 -15.19
N PRO A 777 -0.35 -12.31 -14.20
CA PRO A 777 -1.29 -11.21 -14.37
C PRO A 777 -0.66 -10.00 -15.05
N ALA A 778 -1.29 -9.49 -16.11
CA ALA A 778 -0.80 -8.34 -16.87
C ALA A 778 -1.81 -7.20 -17.02
N GLY A 779 -3.06 -7.37 -16.56
CA GLY A 779 -4.08 -6.33 -16.57
C GLY A 779 -5.50 -6.86 -16.54
N SER A 780 -6.47 -5.97 -16.31
CA SER A 780 -7.90 -6.25 -16.43
C SER A 780 -8.36 -6.27 -17.88
N THR A 781 -9.41 -7.04 -18.16
CA THR A 781 -10.06 -7.09 -19.48
C THR A 781 -11.57 -7.01 -19.30
N ILE A 782 -12.26 -6.46 -20.31
CA ILE A 782 -13.71 -6.42 -20.37
C ILE A 782 -14.19 -6.70 -21.78
N TYR A 783 -15.22 -7.53 -21.89
CA TYR A 783 -15.95 -7.83 -23.11
C TYR A 783 -17.33 -7.21 -23.04
N MET A 784 -17.76 -6.62 -24.15
CA MET A 784 -19.12 -6.13 -24.33
C MET A 784 -19.71 -6.68 -25.63
N GLU A 785 -20.90 -7.26 -25.57
CA GLU A 785 -21.53 -7.94 -26.70
C GLU A 785 -21.76 -7.03 -27.92
N GLY A 786 -20.95 -7.23 -28.95
CA GLY A 786 -21.00 -6.47 -30.19
C GLY A 786 -20.13 -5.21 -30.21
N ILE A 787 -19.31 -5.00 -29.18
CA ILE A 787 -18.13 -4.13 -29.23
C ILE A 787 -16.88 -5.00 -29.32
N GLY A 788 -16.75 -6.01 -28.45
CA GLY A 788 -15.59 -6.90 -28.39
C GLY A 788 -14.85 -6.82 -27.06
N TRP A 789 -13.64 -7.37 -27.03
CA TRP A 789 -12.72 -7.29 -25.90
C TRP A 789 -11.93 -5.99 -25.94
N MET A 790 -11.70 -5.41 -24.77
CA MET A 790 -10.77 -4.31 -24.55
C MET A 790 -10.03 -4.51 -23.23
N THR A 791 -8.88 -3.84 -23.10
CA THR A 791 -8.18 -3.78 -21.82
C THR A 791 -8.95 -2.88 -20.86
N GLY A 792 -8.78 -3.07 -19.54
CA GLY A 792 -9.37 -2.15 -18.58
C GLY A 792 -8.79 -0.74 -18.70
N GLN A 793 -7.51 -0.62 -19.07
CA GLN A 793 -6.88 0.67 -19.36
C GLN A 793 -7.61 1.40 -20.49
N GLU A 794 -7.88 0.72 -21.60
CA GLU A 794 -8.66 1.28 -22.71
C GLU A 794 -10.10 1.61 -22.28
N PHE A 795 -10.75 0.73 -21.52
CA PHE A 795 -12.12 0.93 -21.05
C PHE A 795 -12.26 2.21 -20.21
N PHE A 796 -11.36 2.41 -19.25
CA PHE A 796 -11.36 3.58 -18.36
C PHE A 796 -10.81 4.83 -19.05
N GLY A 797 -9.73 4.67 -19.84
CA GLY A 797 -9.09 5.75 -20.61
C GLY A 797 -10.09 6.42 -21.55
N LYS A 798 -10.78 5.63 -22.40
CA LYS A 798 -11.80 6.15 -23.31
C LYS A 798 -12.97 6.84 -22.62
N GLN A 799 -13.25 6.50 -21.35
CA GLN A 799 -14.31 7.13 -20.56
C GLN A 799 -13.83 8.37 -19.79
N GLY A 800 -12.54 8.71 -19.87
CA GLY A 800 -11.93 9.83 -19.16
C GLY A 800 -11.74 9.58 -17.66
N VAL A 801 -11.71 8.31 -17.23
CA VAL A 801 -11.53 7.94 -15.81
C VAL A 801 -10.03 7.99 -15.47
N VAL A 802 -9.54 9.20 -15.23
CA VAL A 802 -8.12 9.48 -14.94
C VAL A 802 -7.64 8.83 -13.64
N GLU A 803 -8.56 8.57 -12.71
CA GLU A 803 -8.31 7.87 -11.46
C GLU A 803 -7.78 6.45 -11.68
N ALA A 804 -8.13 5.82 -12.80
CA ALA A 804 -7.66 4.50 -13.15
C ALA A 804 -6.25 4.47 -13.76
N LYS A 805 -5.68 5.61 -14.18
CA LYS A 805 -4.33 5.67 -14.81
C LYS A 805 -3.24 5.21 -13.84
N ASN A 806 -3.34 5.63 -12.58
CA ASN A 806 -2.33 5.33 -11.56
C ASN A 806 -2.49 3.94 -10.93
N PHE A 807 -3.67 3.33 -11.08
CA PHE A 807 -4.00 2.07 -10.43
C PHE A 807 -4.27 0.98 -11.47
N MET A 808 -3.21 0.24 -11.82
CA MET A 808 -3.37 -0.99 -12.58
C MET A 808 -4.28 -1.96 -11.80
N THR A 809 -5.54 -2.05 -12.23
CA THR A 809 -6.51 -2.97 -11.64
C THR A 809 -6.14 -4.41 -12.00
N ASN A 810 -6.06 -5.29 -11.01
CA ASN A 810 -5.80 -6.70 -11.19
C ASN A 810 -7.06 -7.48 -11.62
N GLY A 811 -7.77 -6.98 -12.62
CA GLY A 811 -9.05 -7.55 -13.06
C GLY A 811 -10.24 -6.98 -12.27
N ILE A 812 -11.33 -6.74 -12.99
CA ILE A 812 -12.65 -6.49 -12.41
C ILE A 812 -13.23 -7.86 -12.03
N PHE A 813 -13.38 -8.13 -10.74
CA PHE A 813 -13.69 -9.46 -10.22
C PHE A 813 -15.14 -9.63 -9.76
N GLY A 814 -15.91 -8.54 -9.65
CA GLY A 814 -17.33 -8.55 -9.34
C GLY A 814 -18.10 -7.68 -10.35
N VAL A 815 -19.21 -8.19 -10.87
CA VAL A 815 -20.08 -7.53 -11.85
C VAL A 815 -21.54 -7.78 -11.46
N SER A 816 -22.33 -6.71 -11.40
CA SER A 816 -23.76 -6.80 -11.10
C SER A 816 -24.56 -7.47 -12.21
N ALA A 817 -25.79 -7.92 -11.90
CA ALA A 817 -26.66 -8.65 -12.82
C ALA A 817 -26.98 -7.90 -14.12
N ASN A 818 -27.07 -6.57 -14.07
CA ASN A 818 -27.27 -5.71 -15.24
C ASN A 818 -25.94 -5.31 -15.92
N GLY A 819 -24.80 -5.52 -15.24
CA GLY A 819 -23.46 -5.22 -15.72
C GLY A 819 -22.99 -3.79 -15.49
N SER A 820 -23.69 -2.98 -14.71
CA SER A 820 -23.38 -1.55 -14.54
C SER A 820 -22.74 -1.17 -13.21
N GLU A 821 -22.61 -2.09 -12.26
CA GLU A 821 -21.82 -1.90 -11.05
C GLU A 821 -20.78 -3.00 -10.95
N MET A 822 -19.55 -2.64 -10.59
CA MET A 822 -18.44 -3.58 -10.58
C MET A 822 -17.51 -3.36 -9.38
N MET A 823 -16.73 -4.39 -9.06
CA MET A 823 -15.67 -4.36 -8.06
C MET A 823 -14.35 -4.79 -8.71
N ALA A 824 -13.30 -4.01 -8.49
CA ALA A 824 -11.94 -4.28 -8.97
C ALA A 824 -10.95 -4.27 -7.80
N GLY A 825 -9.79 -4.90 -7.97
CA GLY A 825 -8.73 -4.91 -6.96
C GLY A 825 -7.43 -4.31 -7.49
N ILE A 826 -6.60 -3.75 -6.62
CA ILE A 826 -5.25 -3.31 -6.95
C ILE A 826 -4.25 -4.34 -6.40
N VAL A 827 -3.30 -4.80 -7.21
CA VAL A 827 -2.25 -5.73 -6.76
C VAL A 827 -0.87 -5.10 -6.90
N GLY A 828 -0.02 -5.40 -5.91
CA GLY A 828 1.32 -4.83 -5.77
C GLY A 828 1.42 -3.79 -4.65
N LEU A 829 0.29 -3.33 -4.10
CA LEU A 829 0.30 -2.50 -2.90
C LEU A 829 0.60 -3.35 -1.66
N PRO A 830 1.35 -2.81 -0.67
CA PRO A 830 1.59 -3.48 0.60
C PRO A 830 0.29 -3.78 1.37
N THR A 831 -0.78 -3.05 1.08
CA THR A 831 -2.14 -3.31 1.58
C THR A 831 -3.11 -3.48 0.39
N PRO A 832 -3.87 -4.59 0.29
CA PRO A 832 -4.85 -4.77 -0.78
C PRO A 832 -5.97 -3.73 -0.70
N VAL A 833 -6.21 -3.01 -1.80
CA VAL A 833 -7.28 -2.02 -1.94
C VAL A 833 -8.31 -2.53 -2.96
N THR A 834 -9.59 -2.46 -2.59
CA THR A 834 -10.71 -2.71 -3.52
C THR A 834 -11.17 -1.39 -4.11
N ILE A 835 -11.64 -1.39 -5.36
CA ILE A 835 -12.26 -0.26 -6.02
C ILE A 835 -13.69 -0.62 -6.37
N GLU A 836 -14.61 0.29 -6.07
CA GLU A 836 -15.96 0.31 -6.61
C GLU A 836 -15.99 1.05 -7.95
N VAL A 837 -16.64 0.45 -8.95
CA VAL A 837 -16.87 1.06 -10.26
C VAL A 837 -18.38 1.18 -10.46
N ASP A 838 -18.90 2.41 -10.44
CA ASP A 838 -20.27 2.70 -10.84
C ASP A 838 -20.27 3.10 -12.32
N ALA A 839 -20.65 2.16 -13.17
CA ALA A 839 -20.79 2.33 -14.60
C ALA A 839 -22.27 2.49 -15.02
N ASN A 840 -23.20 2.91 -14.16
CA ASN A 840 -24.61 3.10 -14.53
C ASN A 840 -24.81 4.01 -15.74
N LYS A 841 -23.87 4.92 -15.96
CA LYS A 841 -23.76 5.78 -17.14
C LYS A 841 -22.37 5.65 -17.75
N ALA A 842 -22.30 5.71 -19.08
CA ALA A 842 -21.06 5.79 -19.83
C ALA A 842 -21.29 6.60 -21.11
N PHE A 843 -20.22 7.13 -21.67
CA PHE A 843 -20.23 7.99 -22.84
C PHE A 843 -19.96 7.23 -24.13
N VAL A 844 -20.60 7.70 -25.20
CA VAL A 844 -20.21 7.40 -26.59
C VAL A 844 -20.01 8.70 -27.35
N CYS A 845 -19.07 8.71 -28.28
CA CYS A 845 -18.83 9.82 -29.18
C CYS A 845 -19.55 9.58 -30.51
N LYS A 846 -20.44 10.49 -30.91
CA LYS A 846 -21.12 10.42 -32.20
C LYS A 846 -21.00 11.73 -32.95
N HIS A 847 -20.24 11.71 -34.05
CA HIS A 847 -19.94 12.91 -34.86
C HIS A 847 -19.29 14.04 -34.03
N GLY A 848 -18.37 13.70 -33.13
CA GLY A 848 -17.71 14.67 -32.25
C GLY A 848 -18.58 15.22 -31.12
N ILE A 849 -19.71 14.58 -30.82
CA ILE A 849 -20.60 14.96 -29.72
C ILE A 849 -20.68 13.83 -28.69
N ASN A 850 -20.40 14.17 -27.44
CA ASN A 850 -20.57 13.29 -26.29
C ASN A 850 -22.05 12.98 -26.03
N GLN A 851 -22.37 11.69 -25.88
CA GLN A 851 -23.70 11.21 -25.49
C GLN A 851 -23.59 10.31 -24.27
N GLU A 852 -24.16 10.75 -23.14
CA GLU A 852 -24.24 9.93 -21.93
C GLU A 852 -25.43 8.96 -22.03
N LEU A 853 -25.15 7.66 -21.92
CA LEU A 853 -26.12 6.59 -22.09
C LEU A 853 -26.06 5.59 -20.93
N SER A 854 -27.14 4.83 -20.72
CA SER A 854 -27.12 3.76 -19.73
C SER A 854 -26.30 2.57 -20.22
N PHE A 855 -25.28 2.20 -19.45
CA PHE A 855 -24.43 1.05 -19.70
C PHE A 855 -25.10 -0.25 -19.21
N PRO A 856 -24.81 -1.41 -19.81
CA PRO A 856 -24.08 -1.58 -21.07
C PRO A 856 -24.98 -1.44 -22.31
N LYS A 857 -26.29 -1.70 -22.18
CA LYS A 857 -27.14 -1.99 -23.35
C LYS A 857 -27.35 -0.81 -24.31
N GLN A 858 -27.61 0.41 -23.80
CA GLN A 858 -27.81 1.57 -24.68
C GLN A 858 -26.51 2.02 -25.34
N VAL A 859 -25.40 1.93 -24.61
CA VAL A 859 -24.05 2.20 -25.11
C VAL A 859 -23.73 1.28 -26.28
N VAL A 860 -23.91 -0.03 -26.09
CA VAL A 860 -23.70 -1.05 -27.13
C VAL A 860 -24.60 -0.80 -28.35
N GLU A 861 -25.87 -0.45 -28.15
CA GLU A 861 -26.79 -0.11 -29.24
C GLU A 861 -26.33 1.12 -30.03
N ALA A 862 -25.85 2.16 -29.35
CA ALA A 862 -25.34 3.36 -29.98
C ALA A 862 -24.05 3.09 -30.78
N VAL A 863 -23.14 2.26 -30.25
CA VAL A 863 -21.91 1.85 -30.94
C VAL A 863 -22.23 1.05 -32.20
N LYS A 864 -23.16 0.08 -32.12
CA LYS A 864 -23.68 -0.62 -33.30
C LYS A 864 -24.34 0.32 -34.31
N GLY A 865 -24.88 1.44 -33.85
CA GLY A 865 -25.42 2.54 -34.65
C GLY A 865 -24.40 3.55 -35.15
N GLY A 866 -23.10 3.26 -35.08
CA GLY A 866 -22.00 4.06 -35.62
C GLY A 866 -21.44 5.13 -34.69
N ALA A 867 -21.71 5.06 -33.38
CA ALA A 867 -20.96 5.83 -32.38
C ALA A 867 -19.66 5.10 -31.98
N GLU A 868 -18.71 5.82 -31.42
CA GLU A 868 -17.47 5.26 -30.85
C GLU A 868 -17.60 5.19 -29.32
N PHE A 869 -17.10 4.13 -28.69
CA PHE A 869 -17.19 3.96 -27.24
C PHE A 869 -16.19 4.88 -26.54
N GLY A 870 -16.66 5.82 -25.73
CA GLY A 870 -15.81 6.81 -25.07
C GLY A 870 -16.35 8.22 -25.13
N ARG A 871 -15.69 9.13 -24.42
CA ARG A 871 -15.80 10.57 -24.63
C ARG A 871 -15.02 10.95 -25.88
N CYS A 872 -15.50 11.93 -26.62
CA CYS A 872 -14.88 12.39 -27.86
C CYS A 872 -13.45 12.92 -27.65
N GLU A 873 -13.18 13.48 -26.48
CA GLU A 873 -11.88 14.02 -26.08
C GLU A 873 -10.87 12.92 -25.72
N HIS A 874 -11.35 11.70 -25.45
CA HIS A 874 -10.56 10.58 -24.92
C HIS A 874 -10.57 9.35 -25.84
N ILE A 875 -11.08 9.48 -27.07
CA ILE A 875 -11.28 8.30 -27.93
C ILE A 875 -9.97 7.60 -28.34
N ASP A 876 -8.88 8.37 -28.31
CA ASP A 876 -7.53 7.95 -28.66
C ASP A 876 -6.65 7.61 -27.43
N ASP A 877 -7.23 7.63 -26.21
CA ASP A 877 -6.53 7.36 -24.94
C ASP A 877 -6.29 5.87 -24.64
#